data_AF-A0A239WPY8-F1
#
_entry.id   AF-A0A239WPY8-F1
#
_cell.length_a   1.000
_cell.length_b   1.000
_cell.length_c   1.000
_cell.angle_alpha   90.00
_cell.angle_beta   90.00
_cell.angle_gamma   90.00
#
_symmetry.space_group_name_H-M   'P 1'
#
loop_
_entity.id
_entity.type
_entity.pdbx_description
1 polymer ?
#
loop_
_entity_poly.entity_id
_entity_poly.type
_entity_poly.pdbx_seq_one_letter_code
_entity_poly.pdbx_strand_id
1 'polypeptide(L)'
;MSRKPFYSFKSSYVLAVVLALSAGQLVVSDLVSADETSGIETAMTTVMTEPSSETLNAEATGLLSNNPPSQTSFENDSRNNQGVAELDNAELIEVMTATDSELSARNEKASHLSTGLVTRKTELNLALGADASQDLEVNAMTPITLDDYRKASASEMSQWIKSARVSGEQLLDFAFETIKETNPELNNIISIREEAARQELVNLVDEGQPFYKVPIVVKGLGHTVAGGQNTQGFTFLSDQTSRSTGSFVKQLQKLGFIVIGQSAFPQLGLINVTNSDLYGVTHNPWNLAYNPGGSSGGASAAVSSGQVAIASASDGGGSTRIPASWSGLVGLHPTRGVLEGNSPSLKNQVSHFAVTKTVEDTKHLFEALLKDKAKENQTDTILSTDQVIAYTTKTPAGTPISPEAVKAVEEAVAFLKQQGYKTVEVNYPIDGKRMMMDYYTIAASGTAIADYLIHQKLKRHLSADDVELLTWALYQTSQSLTREDVAEAWNDVALMTEELNRFYKRYPIFLTPTTAYAAPEAGYQHIPEELKARLKDMSLLSKDEQLDLIYQQWLPAWTLTPFTQLANLTGTPSLTLPTHLTKDGLPMGVLFNSSANQDRLLLQIGELFEKEKALATFTSFEEILYTVEVPYSVQYIQTDSLPLGYKELLQVGQKGKKQLIYHLWKQGLSLVEARLVGESLLVSPQQMIYLIGTKKLDNQMSPSSGLLSQKVNGVKTVENEVHSKESAVLLSVDVKKPVQKESDRGLSPEQLPETGDKSTWQSTTAMMLGLSSIMLGLANVKKRLFKS
;
A
#
# COMPACT_ATOMS: atom_id res chain seq x y z
N MET A 1 -13.68 26.93 63.16
CA MET A 1 -13.48 27.57 61.84
C MET A 1 -13.32 26.48 60.77
N SER A 2 -13.42 26.82 59.48
CA SER A 2 -14.12 26.01 58.47
C SER A 2 -13.48 24.68 58.05
N ARG A 3 -14.30 23.61 58.03
CA ARG A 3 -14.12 22.40 57.22
C ARG A 3 -14.39 22.70 55.73
N LYS A 4 -13.70 22.00 54.81
CA LYS A 4 -14.20 21.66 53.46
C LYS A 4 -13.88 20.17 53.17
N PRO A 5 -14.74 19.43 52.44
CA PRO A 5 -14.65 17.97 52.36
C PRO A 5 -13.85 17.47 51.14
N PHE A 6 -13.26 16.28 51.28
CA PHE A 6 -12.88 15.43 50.14
C PHE A 6 -14.14 14.96 49.40
N TYR A 7 -14.17 15.09 48.08
CA TYR A 7 -15.14 14.42 47.19
C TYR A 7 -14.44 13.30 46.42
N SER A 8 -15.11 12.16 46.22
CA SER A 8 -14.53 10.95 45.65
C SER A 8 -14.39 11.01 44.12
N PHE A 9 -13.15 10.86 43.64
CA PHE A 9 -12.77 10.94 42.23
C PHE A 9 -12.92 9.60 41.48
N LYS A 10 -14.09 8.93 41.56
CA LYS A 10 -14.28 7.58 40.95
C LYS A 10 -15.42 7.40 39.94
N SER A 11 -16.34 8.35 39.77
CA SER A 11 -17.45 8.22 38.79
C SER A 11 -17.12 8.76 37.40
N SER A 12 -16.33 9.84 37.29
CA SER A 12 -15.99 10.46 35.99
C SER A 12 -14.99 9.65 35.15
N TYR A 13 -14.14 8.84 35.80
CA TYR A 13 -13.06 8.10 35.16
C TYR A 13 -13.58 6.90 34.35
N VAL A 14 -14.59 6.19 34.87
CA VAL A 14 -15.23 5.06 34.17
C VAL A 14 -15.95 5.53 32.91
N LEU A 15 -16.61 6.70 32.95
CA LEU A 15 -17.30 7.24 31.78
C LEU A 15 -16.33 7.66 30.67
N ALA A 16 -15.17 8.21 31.01
CA ALA A 16 -14.12 8.58 30.05
C ALA A 16 -13.50 7.34 29.37
N VAL A 17 -13.22 6.28 30.13
CA VAL A 17 -12.68 5.02 29.57
C VAL A 17 -13.69 4.32 28.65
N VAL A 18 -14.98 4.32 29.01
CA VAL A 18 -16.04 3.75 28.16
C VAL A 18 -16.23 4.56 26.86
N LEU A 19 -16.14 5.89 26.91
CA LEU A 19 -16.20 6.75 25.71
C LEU A 19 -15.00 6.58 24.78
N ALA A 20 -13.78 6.42 25.32
CA ALA A 20 -12.58 6.18 24.53
C ALA A 20 -12.63 4.82 23.79
N LEU A 21 -13.17 3.77 24.43
CA LEU A 21 -13.32 2.44 23.82
C LEU A 21 -14.38 2.40 22.71
N SER A 22 -15.36 3.32 22.70
CA SER A 22 -16.35 3.43 21.63
C SER A 22 -15.88 4.19 20.37
N ALA A 23 -14.74 4.90 20.42
CA ALA A 23 -14.31 5.82 19.35
C ALA A 23 -13.16 5.29 18.45
N GLY A 24 -12.62 4.09 18.71
CA GLY A 24 -11.75 3.35 17.77
C GLY A 24 -10.37 3.93 17.43
N GLN A 25 -10.02 5.16 17.83
CA GLN A 25 -8.80 5.85 17.37
C GLN A 25 -7.82 6.32 18.47
N LEU A 26 -7.95 5.84 19.72
CA LEU A 26 -7.02 6.19 20.80
C LEU A 26 -6.46 4.95 21.52
N VAL A 27 -5.13 4.79 21.47
CA VAL A 27 -4.41 3.82 22.32
C VAL A 27 -4.39 4.36 23.74
N VAL A 28 -5.08 3.68 24.65
CA VAL A 28 -5.11 4.03 26.08
C VAL A 28 -3.84 3.52 26.78
N SER A 29 -2.70 4.18 26.54
CA SER A 29 -1.45 3.96 27.27
C SER A 29 -0.99 5.16 28.12
N ASP A 30 -1.46 6.36 27.81
CA ASP A 30 -0.83 7.60 28.29
C ASP A 30 -1.60 8.28 29.46
N LEU A 31 -2.43 7.53 30.21
CA LEU A 31 -3.25 8.07 31.32
C LEU A 31 -3.07 7.40 32.70
N VAL A 32 -2.25 6.34 32.84
CA VAL A 32 -1.90 5.78 34.15
C VAL A 32 -0.41 5.43 34.20
N SER A 33 0.38 6.25 34.92
CA SER A 33 1.73 5.91 35.34
C SER A 33 2.09 6.61 36.66
N ALA A 34 1.81 5.95 37.78
CA ALA A 34 2.40 6.24 39.09
C ALA A 34 2.26 5.03 40.02
N ASP A 35 3.33 4.74 40.75
CA ASP A 35 3.49 3.76 41.85
C ASP A 35 3.25 2.26 41.57
N GLU A 36 4.35 1.58 41.21
CA GLU A 36 4.69 0.28 41.80
C GLU A 36 6.14 0.28 42.34
N THR A 37 6.29 0.45 43.66
CA THR A 37 7.46 -0.05 44.41
C THR A 37 7.07 -0.46 45.83
N SER A 38 6.81 -1.74 46.05
CA SER A 38 7.28 -2.53 47.21
C SER A 38 6.61 -3.91 47.21
N GLY A 39 7.42 -4.97 47.20
CA GLY A 39 6.93 -6.33 47.36
C GLY A 39 6.79 -6.69 48.85
N ILE A 40 5.67 -7.34 49.20
CA ILE A 40 5.53 -8.16 50.41
C ILE A 40 4.73 -9.40 50.02
N GLU A 41 5.26 -10.58 50.30
CA GLU A 41 4.52 -11.84 50.19
C GLU A 41 3.42 -11.93 51.25
N THR A 42 2.24 -12.43 50.90
CA THR A 42 1.44 -13.22 51.84
C THR A 42 0.50 -14.16 51.08
N ALA A 43 0.57 -15.45 51.41
CA ALA A 43 -0.30 -16.46 50.83
C ALA A 43 -1.70 -16.45 51.46
N MET A 44 -2.74 -16.82 50.68
CA MET A 44 -3.75 -17.81 51.12
C MET A 44 -4.74 -18.24 50.03
N THR A 45 -4.72 -19.55 49.75
CA THR A 45 -5.84 -20.47 49.43
C THR A 45 -6.99 -20.07 48.47
N THR A 46 -7.07 -20.90 47.43
CA THR A 46 -8.21 -21.30 46.61
C THR A 46 -9.56 -21.45 47.34
N VAL A 47 -10.65 -21.04 46.68
CA VAL A 47 -11.95 -21.76 46.74
C VAL A 47 -12.51 -21.86 45.32
N MET A 48 -12.77 -23.08 44.86
CA MET A 48 -13.51 -23.35 43.62
C MET A 48 -15.00 -23.48 43.91
N THR A 49 -15.84 -23.01 42.98
CA THR A 49 -17.19 -23.55 42.76
C THR A 49 -17.57 -23.43 41.29
N GLU A 50 -17.79 -24.57 40.64
CA GLU A 50 -18.35 -24.69 39.29
C GLU A 50 -19.89 -24.98 39.35
N PRO A 51 -20.62 -25.05 38.22
CA PRO A 51 -22.02 -24.62 38.17
C PRO A 51 -23.06 -25.69 38.52
N SER A 52 -24.26 -25.24 38.90
CA SER A 52 -25.46 -26.06 39.03
C SER A 52 -26.40 -25.91 37.83
N SER A 53 -26.75 -27.03 37.22
CA SER A 53 -27.81 -27.15 36.22
C SER A 53 -29.20 -27.19 36.86
N GLU A 54 -30.21 -26.64 36.18
CA GLU A 54 -31.60 -27.07 36.36
C GLU A 54 -32.30 -27.17 35.01
N THR A 55 -33.04 -28.27 34.84
CA THR A 55 -33.91 -28.59 33.70
C THR A 55 -35.37 -28.44 34.10
N LEU A 56 -36.23 -28.00 33.18
CA LEU A 56 -37.67 -28.27 33.26
C LEU A 56 -38.27 -28.52 31.87
N ASN A 57 -39.27 -29.40 31.83
CA ASN A 57 -39.77 -30.08 30.63
C ASN A 57 -40.97 -29.41 29.96
N ALA A 58 -41.22 -29.87 28.74
CA ALA A 58 -42.27 -29.48 27.80
C ALA A 58 -43.73 -29.60 28.30
N GLU A 59 -44.61 -28.87 27.61
CA GLU A 59 -45.97 -29.32 27.29
C GLU A 59 -46.28 -29.02 25.81
N ALA A 60 -47.15 -29.82 25.18
CA ALA A 60 -47.30 -29.85 23.72
C ALA A 60 -48.75 -29.86 23.23
N THR A 61 -49.01 -29.04 22.20
CA THR A 61 -50.12 -29.13 21.23
C THR A 61 -49.64 -28.43 19.94
N GLY A 62 -49.86 -28.86 18.70
CA GLY A 62 -50.63 -29.99 18.16
C GLY A 62 -51.41 -29.53 16.91
N LEU A 63 -51.32 -30.29 15.80
CA LEU A 63 -52.04 -30.09 14.50
C LEU A 63 -51.51 -28.90 13.63
N LEU A 64 -51.46 -28.94 12.29
CA LEU A 64 -52.01 -29.87 11.28
C LEU A 64 -51.11 -29.95 10.01
N SER A 65 -51.41 -30.91 9.12
CA SER A 65 -50.66 -31.27 7.90
C SER A 65 -50.85 -30.33 6.70
N ASN A 66 -49.94 -30.39 5.71
CA ASN A 66 -50.26 -30.88 4.34
C ASN A 66 -49.04 -30.88 3.37
N ASN A 67 -48.88 -32.03 2.70
CA ASN A 67 -48.16 -32.35 1.45
C ASN A 67 -49.13 -33.30 0.67
N PRO A 68 -48.97 -33.72 -0.61
CA PRO A 68 -47.84 -33.66 -1.56
C PRO A 68 -48.37 -33.25 -2.99
N PRO A 69 -48.05 -33.83 -4.19
CA PRO A 69 -46.88 -34.63 -4.68
C PRO A 69 -46.35 -34.29 -6.10
N SER A 70 -45.12 -34.78 -6.39
CA SER A 70 -44.73 -35.52 -7.63
C SER A 70 -43.23 -35.83 -7.53
N GLN A 71 -42.72 -37.07 -7.34
CA GLN A 71 -42.74 -38.26 -8.21
C GLN A 71 -42.29 -38.03 -9.66
N THR A 72 -41.05 -38.45 -9.96
CA THR A 72 -40.76 -39.49 -10.98
C THR A 72 -39.46 -40.22 -10.62
N SER A 73 -39.50 -41.54 -10.63
CA SER A 73 -38.39 -42.47 -10.45
C SER A 73 -37.87 -42.97 -11.80
N PHE A 74 -36.59 -43.36 -11.89
CA PHE A 74 -36.19 -44.46 -12.77
C PHE A 74 -35.08 -45.33 -12.16
N GLU A 75 -35.31 -46.64 -12.28
CA GLU A 75 -34.49 -47.82 -11.99
C GLU A 75 -33.29 -47.95 -12.97
N ASN A 76 -32.33 -48.88 -12.86
CA ASN A 76 -31.69 -49.70 -11.81
C ASN A 76 -30.59 -50.56 -12.54
N ASP A 77 -29.99 -51.56 -11.87
CA ASP A 77 -29.02 -52.56 -12.38
C ASP A 77 -27.56 -52.10 -12.64
N SER A 78 -26.51 -52.88 -12.32
CA SER A 78 -26.43 -54.13 -11.51
C SER A 78 -24.98 -54.50 -11.13
N ARG A 79 -24.77 -55.08 -9.93
CA ARG A 79 -23.89 -56.25 -9.56
C ARG A 79 -22.38 -56.27 -10.00
N ASN A 80 -21.40 -56.83 -9.27
CA ASN A 80 -21.38 -57.64 -8.04
C ASN A 80 -19.95 -57.72 -7.40
N ASN A 81 -19.86 -58.42 -6.25
CA ASN A 81 -18.68 -58.91 -5.50
C ASN A 81 -17.89 -57.85 -4.70
N GLN A 82 -17.95 -57.81 -3.36
CA GLN A 82 -17.62 -58.81 -2.29
C GLN A 82 -16.14 -58.84 -1.88
N GLY A 83 -15.90 -58.47 -0.61
CA GLY A 83 -14.59 -58.48 0.07
C GLY A 83 -14.67 -57.92 1.50
N VAL A 84 -15.16 -58.73 2.44
CA VAL A 84 -15.21 -58.49 3.92
C VAL A 84 -13.77 -58.62 4.51
N ALA A 85 -13.29 -58.01 5.60
CA ALA A 85 -13.83 -57.48 6.88
C ALA A 85 -13.16 -56.11 7.23
N GLU A 86 -13.74 -55.16 7.97
CA GLU A 86 -14.14 -55.16 9.41
C GLU A 86 -12.99 -55.38 10.42
N LEU A 87 -12.60 -54.31 11.15
CA LEU A 87 -12.89 -54.17 12.59
C LEU A 87 -12.39 -52.82 13.18
N ASP A 88 -13.23 -52.19 14.01
CA ASP A 88 -12.92 -51.03 14.84
C ASP A 88 -12.11 -51.40 16.10
N ASN A 89 -11.28 -50.49 16.63
CA ASN A 89 -11.65 -49.69 17.81
C ASN A 89 -10.56 -48.72 18.30
N ALA A 90 -10.99 -47.74 19.08
CA ALA A 90 -10.15 -46.73 19.74
C ALA A 90 -9.59 -47.21 21.09
N GLU A 91 -8.56 -46.54 21.61
CA GLU A 91 -8.59 -45.97 22.97
C GLU A 91 -7.49 -44.92 23.21
N LEU A 92 -7.63 -44.17 24.32
CA LEU A 92 -6.91 -42.93 24.64
C LEU A 92 -5.99 -43.05 25.87
N ILE A 93 -5.23 -41.98 26.10
CA ILE A 93 -4.15 -41.76 27.09
C ILE A 93 -4.67 -41.63 28.54
N GLU A 94 -3.93 -42.19 29.52
CA GLU A 94 -3.61 -41.62 30.87
C GLU A 94 -2.27 -42.27 31.34
N VAL A 95 -1.19 -41.62 31.86
CA VAL A 95 -0.93 -40.51 32.82
C VAL A 95 -0.67 -41.00 34.26
N MET A 96 0.20 -40.25 34.99
CA MET A 96 0.55 -40.26 36.45
C MET A 96 1.92 -40.88 36.83
N THR A 97 2.75 -40.34 37.76
CA THR A 97 2.89 -39.01 38.43
C THR A 97 4.22 -38.94 39.23
N ALA A 98 4.66 -37.71 39.61
CA ALA A 98 5.44 -37.36 40.84
C ALA A 98 6.97 -37.72 40.91
N THR A 99 7.86 -37.02 41.64
CA THR A 99 7.96 -35.66 42.25
C THR A 99 9.44 -35.39 42.63
N ASP A 100 9.79 -34.15 43.02
CA ASP A 100 11.13 -33.69 43.45
C ASP A 100 11.86 -34.52 44.52
N SER A 101 13.20 -34.59 44.44
CA SER A 101 14.15 -34.18 45.50
C SER A 101 15.62 -34.53 45.15
N GLU A 102 16.56 -33.87 45.85
CA GLU A 102 17.98 -33.76 45.47
C GLU A 102 18.90 -34.89 45.99
N LEU A 103 20.19 -34.74 45.65
CA LEU A 103 21.38 -35.17 46.40
C LEU A 103 21.86 -36.64 46.31
N SER A 104 22.88 -36.81 45.47
CA SER A 104 24.22 -37.31 45.87
C SER A 104 24.31 -38.67 46.58
N ALA A 105 24.82 -39.69 45.86
CA ALA A 105 26.27 -39.97 45.89
C ALA A 105 26.65 -41.29 45.20
N ARG A 106 27.57 -41.21 44.22
CA ARG A 106 28.79 -42.03 44.22
C ARG A 106 29.81 -41.48 43.24
N ASN A 107 30.75 -40.71 43.78
CA ASN A 107 31.98 -40.30 43.11
C ASN A 107 32.82 -41.54 42.74
N GLU A 108 33.51 -41.48 41.60
CA GLU A 108 34.97 -41.47 41.63
C GLU A 108 35.57 -40.86 40.36
N LYS A 109 36.72 -40.18 40.51
CA LYS A 109 37.59 -39.58 39.48
C LYS A 109 37.07 -38.32 38.75
N ALA A 110 37.17 -37.20 39.48
CA ALA A 110 37.60 -35.93 38.92
C ALA A 110 38.89 -35.48 39.62
N SER A 111 39.95 -35.19 38.86
CA SER A 111 40.83 -34.01 39.02
C SER A 111 42.07 -34.08 38.11
N HIS A 112 42.24 -33.10 37.22
CA HIS A 112 43.17 -31.98 37.41
C HIS A 112 43.25 -31.12 36.13
N LEU A 113 43.02 -29.80 36.28
CA LEU A 113 43.40 -28.82 35.28
C LEU A 113 44.93 -28.63 35.26
N SER A 114 45.50 -28.45 34.08
CA SER A 114 46.70 -27.62 33.90
C SER A 114 46.80 -27.08 32.48
N THR A 115 46.68 -25.75 32.36
CA THR A 115 47.46 -24.84 31.48
C THR A 115 48.26 -25.44 30.30
N GLY A 116 48.03 -24.95 29.08
CA GLY A 116 48.73 -25.44 27.88
C GLY A 116 48.71 -24.53 26.64
N LEU A 117 48.80 -23.20 26.79
CA LEU A 117 49.17 -22.29 25.70
C LEU A 117 50.61 -21.81 25.95
N VAL A 118 51.52 -21.96 24.96
CA VAL A 118 52.71 -21.10 24.66
C VAL A 118 53.82 -21.87 23.91
N THR A 119 54.22 -21.32 22.75
CA THR A 119 55.45 -21.54 21.95
C THR A 119 55.93 -22.95 21.55
N ARG A 120 56.06 -23.14 20.23
CA ARG A 120 57.41 -23.20 19.62
C ARG A 120 57.40 -22.70 18.16
N LYS A 121 58.25 -21.71 17.87
CA LYS A 121 58.51 -21.13 16.54
C LYS A 121 60.02 -21.16 16.34
N THR A 122 60.52 -22.00 15.43
CA THR A 122 61.89 -22.01 14.89
C THR A 122 61.85 -22.96 13.69
N GLU A 123 61.63 -22.44 12.48
CA GLU A 123 62.69 -22.06 11.53
C GLU A 123 63.47 -23.26 10.97
N LEU A 124 63.13 -23.64 9.74
CA LEU A 124 64.12 -24.06 8.75
C LEU A 124 63.67 -23.56 7.37
N ASN A 125 64.16 -22.39 6.96
CA ASN A 125 64.07 -21.92 5.57
C ASN A 125 65.18 -22.56 4.75
N LEU A 126 64.89 -23.02 3.51
CA LEU A 126 65.58 -22.65 2.25
C LEU A 126 65.22 -23.56 1.07
N ALA A 127 65.33 -22.99 -0.15
CA ALA A 127 65.04 -23.55 -1.48
C ALA A 127 63.54 -23.77 -1.81
N LEU A 128 62.83 -22.81 -2.44
CA LEU A 128 62.92 -22.33 -3.85
C LEU A 128 62.35 -23.33 -4.89
N GLY A 129 61.24 -22.95 -5.53
CA GLY A 129 60.61 -23.67 -6.65
C GLY A 129 59.28 -23.02 -7.04
N ALA A 130 59.30 -22.19 -8.07
CA ALA A 130 58.28 -21.20 -8.43
C ALA A 130 56.84 -21.70 -8.73
N ASP A 131 55.94 -20.71 -8.73
CA ASP A 131 54.62 -20.65 -9.38
C ASP A 131 53.41 -21.29 -8.67
N ALA A 132 52.82 -20.49 -7.78
CA ALA A 132 51.44 -20.62 -7.31
C ALA A 132 50.88 -19.21 -7.06
N SER A 133 50.90 -18.37 -8.10
CA SER A 133 50.40 -16.98 -8.07
C SER A 133 49.42 -16.68 -9.19
N GLN A 134 48.54 -17.64 -9.48
CA GLN A 134 47.27 -17.44 -10.17
C GLN A 134 46.17 -18.20 -9.40
N ASP A 135 44.92 -17.76 -9.53
CA ASP A 135 43.70 -18.44 -9.06
C ASP A 135 43.39 -18.43 -7.55
N LEU A 136 43.58 -17.26 -6.90
CA LEU A 136 42.73 -16.84 -5.77
C LEU A 136 42.19 -15.41 -6.00
N GLU A 137 41.49 -15.20 -7.12
CA GLU A 137 40.52 -14.11 -7.20
C GLU A 137 39.38 -14.42 -6.22
N VAL A 138 39.49 -13.86 -5.00
CA VAL A 138 38.32 -13.67 -4.14
C VAL A 138 37.36 -12.80 -4.94
N ASN A 139 36.25 -13.40 -5.37
CA ASN A 139 35.26 -12.79 -6.24
C ASN A 139 34.58 -11.63 -5.49
N ALA A 140 35.19 -10.45 -5.54
CA ALA A 140 34.80 -9.29 -4.78
C ALA A 140 33.45 -8.79 -5.30
N MET A 141 32.37 -9.11 -4.57
CA MET A 141 31.02 -8.68 -4.94
C MET A 141 30.99 -7.18 -5.21
N THR A 142 30.42 -6.80 -6.35
CA THR A 142 30.31 -5.39 -6.74
C THR A 142 29.61 -4.60 -5.62
N PRO A 143 30.20 -3.47 -5.16
CA PRO A 143 29.60 -2.64 -4.11
C PRO A 143 28.17 -2.22 -4.46
N ILE A 144 27.28 -2.20 -3.47
CA ILE A 144 25.93 -1.64 -3.62
C ILE A 144 26.05 -0.16 -3.94
N THR A 145 25.36 0.29 -4.98
CA THR A 145 25.21 1.70 -5.34
C THR A 145 23.89 2.28 -4.80
N LEU A 146 23.77 3.61 -4.82
CA LEU A 146 22.54 4.32 -4.52
C LEU A 146 21.38 3.92 -5.47
N ASP A 147 21.70 3.54 -6.70
CA ASP A 147 20.74 3.07 -7.71
C ASP A 147 20.24 1.65 -7.41
N ASP A 148 21.13 0.75 -6.96
CA ASP A 148 20.74 -0.58 -6.45
C ASP A 148 19.82 -0.44 -5.23
N TYR A 149 20.15 0.47 -4.30
CA TYR A 149 19.32 0.78 -3.14
C TYR A 149 17.91 1.24 -3.55
N ARG A 150 17.80 2.19 -4.48
CA ARG A 150 16.50 2.72 -4.95
C ARG A 150 15.62 1.64 -5.60
N LYS A 151 16.22 0.60 -6.19
CA LYS A 151 15.50 -0.48 -6.87
C LYS A 151 15.15 -1.66 -5.95
N ALA A 152 15.97 -1.94 -4.94
CA ALA A 152 15.78 -3.09 -4.05
C ALA A 152 14.46 -3.09 -3.27
N SER A 153 14.00 -4.31 -3.00
CA SER A 153 13.01 -4.67 -1.97
C SER A 153 13.61 -4.60 -0.55
N ALA A 154 12.75 -4.55 0.46
CA ALA A 154 13.15 -4.61 1.87
C ALA A 154 13.78 -5.98 2.21
N SER A 155 13.26 -7.05 1.61
CA SER A 155 13.78 -8.41 1.75
C SER A 155 15.22 -8.51 1.21
N GLU A 156 15.51 -7.99 0.02
CA GLU A 156 16.88 -7.92 -0.54
C GLU A 156 17.82 -7.08 0.33
N MET A 157 17.38 -5.90 0.79
CA MET A 157 18.18 -5.04 1.67
C MET A 157 18.60 -5.78 2.95
N SER A 158 17.67 -6.52 3.58
CA SER A 158 18.00 -7.30 4.79
C SER A 158 18.95 -8.46 4.47
N GLN A 159 18.79 -9.13 3.33
CA GLN A 159 19.72 -10.17 2.88
C GLN A 159 21.13 -9.61 2.65
N TRP A 160 21.27 -8.43 2.04
CA TRP A 160 22.58 -7.80 1.80
C TRP A 160 23.30 -7.45 3.11
N ILE A 161 22.57 -7.07 4.16
CA ILE A 161 23.15 -6.83 5.49
C ILE A 161 23.59 -8.15 6.12
N LYS A 162 22.74 -9.18 6.10
CA LYS A 162 23.04 -10.51 6.64
C LYS A 162 24.21 -11.20 5.94
N SER A 163 24.36 -10.97 4.64
CA SER A 163 25.49 -11.46 3.84
C SER A 163 26.72 -10.53 3.87
N ALA A 164 26.72 -9.48 4.70
CA ALA A 164 27.77 -8.46 4.79
C ALA A 164 28.16 -7.80 3.43
N ARG A 165 27.23 -7.75 2.47
CA ARG A 165 27.39 -7.06 1.17
C ARG A 165 27.23 -5.53 1.31
N VAL A 166 26.49 -5.08 2.32
CA VAL A 166 26.30 -3.66 2.67
C VAL A 166 26.19 -3.52 4.19
N SER A 167 26.63 -2.41 4.74
CA SER A 167 26.42 -2.10 6.17
C SER A 167 25.06 -1.42 6.39
N GLY A 168 24.54 -1.51 7.61
CA GLY A 168 23.34 -0.78 8.00
C GLY A 168 23.51 0.75 7.94
N GLU A 169 24.71 1.27 8.23
CA GLU A 169 25.01 2.70 8.09
C GLU A 169 24.94 3.13 6.62
N GLN A 170 25.46 2.33 5.69
CA GLN A 170 25.37 2.61 4.25
C GLN A 170 23.92 2.64 3.75
N LEU A 171 23.04 1.77 4.28
CA LEU A 171 21.61 1.84 3.94
C LEU A 171 20.93 3.09 4.50
N LEU A 172 21.31 3.56 5.70
CA LEU A 172 20.84 4.82 6.24
C LEU A 172 21.34 6.01 5.40
N ASP A 173 22.62 6.00 5.02
CA ASP A 173 23.22 7.04 4.18
C ASP A 173 22.49 7.15 2.82
N PHE A 174 22.26 6.02 2.13
CA PHE A 174 21.50 5.99 0.87
C PHE A 174 20.04 6.45 1.02
N ALA A 175 19.39 6.14 2.15
CA ALA A 175 18.04 6.60 2.45
C ALA A 175 17.99 8.12 2.64
N PHE A 176 18.87 8.67 3.48
CA PHE A 176 18.93 10.11 3.74
C PHE A 176 19.39 10.91 2.53
N GLU A 177 20.32 10.38 1.72
CA GLU A 177 20.73 10.97 0.45
C GLU A 177 19.54 11.04 -0.53
N THR A 178 18.79 9.95 -0.69
CA THR A 178 17.60 9.93 -1.57
C THR A 178 16.48 10.84 -1.07
N ILE A 179 16.22 10.89 0.25
CA ILE A 179 15.26 11.84 0.84
C ILE A 179 15.69 13.29 0.59
N LYS A 180 16.98 13.61 0.77
CA LYS A 180 17.53 14.95 0.55
C LYS A 180 17.43 15.39 -0.91
N GLU A 181 17.61 14.47 -1.86
CA GLU A 181 17.45 14.71 -3.29
C GLU A 181 15.99 14.96 -3.69
N THR A 182 15.06 14.14 -3.19
CA THR A 182 13.70 14.05 -3.76
C THR A 182 12.60 14.75 -2.94
N ASN A 183 12.72 14.83 -1.61
CA ASN A 183 11.70 15.44 -0.75
C ASN A 183 11.43 16.94 -1.04
N PRO A 184 12.39 17.77 -1.51
CA PRO A 184 12.10 19.17 -1.86
C PRO A 184 11.03 19.35 -2.95
N GLU A 185 10.91 18.39 -3.87
CA GLU A 185 9.88 18.41 -4.94
C GLU A 185 8.65 17.57 -4.57
N LEU A 186 8.84 16.48 -3.82
CA LEU A 186 7.75 15.56 -3.43
C LEU A 186 6.94 16.06 -2.24
N ASN A 187 7.55 16.80 -1.32
CA ASN A 187 6.97 17.25 -0.05
C ASN A 187 6.22 16.12 0.68
N ASN A 188 6.93 15.02 0.92
CA ASN A 188 6.35 13.74 1.32
C ASN A 188 6.84 13.24 2.70
N ILE A 189 7.93 13.80 3.23
CA ILE A 189 8.51 13.53 4.55
C ILE A 189 8.39 14.78 5.43
N ILE A 190 7.71 14.65 6.58
CA ILE A 190 7.42 15.74 7.52
C ILE A 190 8.42 15.81 8.70
N SER A 191 9.15 14.74 8.97
CA SER A 191 10.19 14.68 10.00
C SER A 191 11.24 13.62 9.67
N ILE A 192 12.49 13.88 10.06
CA ILE A 192 13.63 12.98 9.95
C ILE A 192 14.16 12.69 11.36
N ARG A 193 14.69 11.48 11.58
CA ARG A 193 15.18 10.97 12.87
C ARG A 193 16.62 10.47 12.78
N GLU A 194 17.53 11.17 12.08
CA GLU A 194 18.86 10.66 11.73
C GLU A 194 19.68 10.16 12.93
N GLU A 195 19.93 10.99 13.95
CA GLU A 195 20.70 10.58 15.13
C GLU A 195 20.05 9.41 15.89
N ALA A 196 18.73 9.43 16.00
CA ALA A 196 17.98 8.36 16.68
C ALA A 196 18.00 7.06 15.87
N ALA A 197 17.91 7.13 14.54
CA ALA A 197 18.00 5.98 13.64
C ALA A 197 19.38 5.32 13.71
N ARG A 198 20.47 6.09 13.72
CA ARG A 198 21.83 5.57 13.90
C ARG A 198 22.03 4.95 15.29
N GLN A 199 21.45 5.54 16.35
CA GLN A 199 21.45 4.93 17.68
C GLN A 199 20.63 3.63 17.74
N GLU A 200 19.45 3.58 17.11
CA GLU A 200 18.65 2.35 16.98
C GLU A 200 19.44 1.26 16.21
N LEU A 201 20.15 1.64 15.14
CA LEU A 201 20.97 0.74 14.31
C LEU A 201 22.12 0.07 15.08
N VAL A 202 22.82 0.83 15.93
CA VAL A 202 23.94 0.31 16.73
C VAL A 202 23.45 -0.71 17.77
N ASN A 203 22.29 -0.47 18.37
CA ASN A 203 21.73 -1.32 19.41
C ASN A 203 20.96 -2.55 18.87
N LEU A 204 20.55 -2.56 17.61
CA LEU A 204 19.84 -3.68 17.01
C LEU A 204 20.80 -4.85 16.71
N VAL A 205 20.55 -5.99 17.36
CA VAL A 205 21.24 -7.27 17.16
C VAL A 205 20.45 -8.19 16.24
N ASP A 206 21.12 -9.06 15.48
CA ASP A 206 20.44 -10.04 14.62
C ASP A 206 19.93 -11.21 15.45
N GLU A 207 18.61 -11.30 15.56
CA GLU A 207 17.87 -12.40 16.20
C GLU A 207 17.07 -13.20 15.14
N GLY A 208 17.42 -13.04 13.86
CA GLY A 208 16.68 -13.62 12.73
C GLY A 208 15.53 -12.74 12.22
N GLN A 209 15.49 -11.45 12.56
CA GLN A 209 14.38 -10.57 12.15
C GLN A 209 14.27 -10.47 10.61
N PRO A 210 13.07 -10.50 10.01
CA PRO A 210 12.92 -10.58 8.55
C PRO A 210 13.45 -9.35 7.81
N PHE A 211 13.33 -8.16 8.42
CA PHE A 211 13.77 -6.87 7.84
C PHE A 211 14.89 -6.23 8.67
N TYR A 212 15.80 -7.06 9.20
CA TYR A 212 16.95 -6.63 10.00
C TYR A 212 17.71 -5.47 9.34
N LYS A 213 17.77 -4.34 10.08
CA LYS A 213 18.45 -3.07 9.74
C LYS A 213 17.96 -2.37 8.45
N VAL A 214 16.75 -2.67 7.98
CA VAL A 214 16.15 -1.99 6.83
C VAL A 214 15.56 -0.62 7.23
N PRO A 215 15.85 0.48 6.51
CA PRO A 215 15.23 1.78 6.77
C PRO A 215 13.73 1.81 6.45
N ILE A 216 12.92 2.43 7.32
CA ILE A 216 11.47 2.65 7.11
C ILE A 216 11.04 4.07 7.48
N VAL A 217 10.14 4.67 6.70
CA VAL A 217 9.36 5.85 7.13
C VAL A 217 7.99 5.40 7.61
N VAL A 218 7.50 6.01 8.70
CA VAL A 218 6.17 5.68 9.24
C VAL A 218 5.17 6.80 8.99
N LYS A 219 3.90 6.47 8.72
CA LYS A 219 2.85 7.48 8.52
C LYS A 219 2.77 8.45 9.71
N GLY A 220 2.77 9.76 9.45
CA GLY A 220 2.67 10.77 10.52
C GLY A 220 1.36 10.74 11.31
N LEU A 221 0.36 9.99 10.86
CA LEU A 221 -0.95 9.79 11.50
C LEU A 221 -1.08 8.38 12.07
N GLY A 222 -1.33 8.28 13.38
CA GLY A 222 -1.62 7.03 14.08
C GLY A 222 -0.41 6.12 14.34
N HIS A 223 0.69 6.26 13.60
CA HIS A 223 1.92 5.48 13.78
C HIS A 223 2.96 6.29 14.56
N THR A 224 2.65 6.57 15.84
CA THR A 224 3.48 7.42 16.69
C THR A 224 4.84 6.80 17.00
N VAL A 225 5.86 7.66 17.05
CA VAL A 225 7.23 7.32 17.46
C VAL A 225 7.68 8.32 18.51
N ALA A 226 8.36 7.86 19.57
CA ALA A 226 8.79 8.72 20.67
C ALA A 226 9.67 9.87 20.16
N GLY A 227 9.35 11.10 20.58
CA GLY A 227 9.98 12.34 20.11
C GLY A 227 9.54 12.82 18.72
N GLY A 228 8.87 11.99 17.92
CA GLY A 228 8.31 12.37 16.62
C GLY A 228 7.08 13.27 16.73
N GLN A 229 6.70 13.92 15.63
CA GLN A 229 5.50 14.75 15.53
C GLN A 229 4.23 13.91 15.74
N ASN A 230 3.22 14.53 16.35
CA ASN A 230 1.88 13.97 16.58
C ASN A 230 0.81 15.07 16.45
N THR A 231 0.80 15.74 15.30
CA THR A 231 -0.04 16.94 15.04
C THR A 231 -1.48 16.60 14.64
N GLN A 232 -1.73 15.37 14.18
CA GLN A 232 -2.98 14.95 13.54
C GLN A 232 -3.40 15.82 12.32
N GLY A 233 -2.46 16.61 11.78
CA GLY A 233 -2.69 17.56 10.68
C GLY A 233 -3.35 18.87 11.12
N PHE A 234 -3.41 19.15 12.42
CA PHE A 234 -3.92 20.40 12.97
C PHE A 234 -2.81 21.42 13.16
N THR A 235 -3.01 22.64 12.65
CA THR A 235 -2.07 23.76 12.81
C THR A 235 -1.85 24.14 14.28
N PHE A 236 -2.91 24.05 15.12
CA PHE A 236 -2.84 24.28 16.56
C PHE A 236 -2.12 23.17 17.36
N LEU A 237 -1.76 22.05 16.72
CA LEU A 237 -0.91 20.98 17.27
C LEU A 237 0.43 20.86 16.54
N SER A 238 0.85 21.87 15.77
CA SER A 238 2.12 21.86 15.01
C SER A 238 3.38 21.65 15.86
N ASP A 239 3.34 21.99 17.14
CA ASP A 239 4.39 21.77 18.15
C ASP A 239 4.24 20.44 18.93
N GLN A 240 3.19 19.65 18.66
CA GLN A 240 2.89 18.45 19.43
C GLN A 240 3.77 17.27 19.00
N THR A 241 4.48 16.69 19.95
CA THR A 241 5.25 15.45 19.78
C THR A 241 4.65 14.28 20.57
N SER A 242 4.99 13.05 20.19
CA SER A 242 4.62 11.85 20.94
C SER A 242 5.61 11.57 22.08
N ARG A 243 5.10 11.20 23.24
CA ARG A 243 5.91 10.75 24.39
C ARG A 243 6.34 9.29 24.28
N SER A 244 5.61 8.50 23.50
CA SER A 244 5.78 7.06 23.39
C SER A 244 5.74 6.61 21.92
N THR A 245 6.40 5.49 21.63
CA THR A 245 6.24 4.77 20.35
C THR A 245 5.02 3.87 20.44
N GLY A 246 4.11 3.99 19.46
CA GLY A 246 2.88 3.23 19.37
C GLY A 246 3.11 1.73 19.17
N SER A 247 2.12 0.92 19.53
CA SER A 247 2.20 -0.55 19.47
C SER A 247 2.56 -1.07 18.08
N PHE A 248 1.93 -0.56 17.02
CA PHE A 248 2.21 -0.97 15.65
C PHE A 248 3.65 -0.64 15.21
N VAL A 249 4.18 0.54 15.56
CA VAL A 249 5.57 0.93 15.24
C VAL A 249 6.57 0.07 16.02
N LYS A 250 6.28 -0.29 17.28
CA LYS A 250 7.09 -1.24 18.05
C LYS A 250 7.16 -2.62 17.39
N GLN A 251 6.07 -3.09 16.78
CA GLN A 251 6.09 -4.34 16.02
C GLN A 251 7.01 -4.22 14.78
N LEU A 252 6.95 -3.12 14.04
CA LEU A 252 7.88 -2.88 12.92
C LEU A 252 9.34 -2.86 13.38
N GLN A 253 9.66 -2.18 14.48
CA GLN A 253 11.01 -2.21 15.06
C GLN A 253 11.43 -3.62 15.50
N LYS A 254 10.52 -4.42 16.08
CA LYS A 254 10.77 -5.84 16.41
C LYS A 254 11.03 -6.71 15.16
N LEU A 255 10.47 -6.35 14.00
CA LEU A 255 10.77 -7.00 12.72
C LEU A 255 12.09 -6.54 12.09
N GLY A 256 12.86 -5.69 12.78
CA GLY A 256 14.21 -5.27 12.41
C GLY A 256 14.30 -3.91 11.71
N PHE A 257 13.17 -3.26 11.45
CA PHE A 257 13.16 -1.96 10.77
C PHE A 257 13.74 -0.83 11.64
N ILE A 258 14.45 0.10 10.99
CA ILE A 258 14.96 1.34 11.60
C ILE A 258 14.09 2.51 11.17
N VAL A 259 13.42 3.19 12.11
CA VAL A 259 12.45 4.25 11.80
C VAL A 259 13.17 5.58 11.54
N ILE A 260 13.40 5.91 10.27
CA ILE A 260 14.22 7.06 9.86
C ILE A 260 13.46 8.40 9.82
N GLY A 261 12.13 8.39 9.88
CA GLY A 261 11.31 9.60 9.74
C GLY A 261 9.81 9.33 9.69
N GLN A 262 9.03 10.39 9.53
CA GLN A 262 7.58 10.33 9.36
C GLN A 262 7.13 10.93 8.03
N SER A 263 6.14 10.32 7.39
CA SER A 263 5.61 10.76 6.10
C SER A 263 4.32 11.60 6.21
N ALA A 264 4.11 12.44 5.19
CA ALA A 264 3.00 13.39 5.08
C ALA A 264 1.63 12.72 4.93
N PHE A 265 0.60 13.42 5.42
CA PHE A 265 -0.79 12.98 5.47
C PHE A 265 -1.74 14.22 5.53
N PRO A 266 -2.98 14.14 5.01
CA PRO A 266 -3.98 15.20 5.14
C PRO A 266 -4.61 15.23 6.55
N GLN A 267 -5.24 16.34 6.94
CA GLN A 267 -5.83 16.50 8.28
C GLN A 267 -6.79 15.35 8.65
N LEU A 268 -6.57 14.75 9.83
CA LEU A 268 -7.25 13.54 10.33
C LEU A 268 -7.28 12.32 9.38
N GLY A 269 -6.62 12.38 8.23
CA GLY A 269 -6.69 11.35 7.20
C GLY A 269 -8.01 11.30 6.42
N LEU A 270 -8.81 12.37 6.43
CA LEU A 270 -10.21 12.39 5.97
C LEU A 270 -10.43 12.39 4.44
N ILE A 271 -9.39 12.65 3.65
CA ILE A 271 -9.48 12.80 2.18
C ILE A 271 -8.56 11.81 1.44
N ASN A 272 -8.91 11.53 0.19
CA ASN A 272 -8.25 10.56 -0.68
C ASN A 272 -7.05 11.12 -1.48
N VAL A 273 -6.61 12.34 -1.16
CA VAL A 273 -5.38 12.99 -1.64
C VAL A 273 -4.52 13.39 -0.43
N THR A 274 -3.23 13.64 -0.61
CA THR A 274 -2.36 14.14 0.48
C THR A 274 -2.08 15.62 0.30
N ASN A 275 -3.09 16.43 0.66
CA ASN A 275 -3.04 17.88 0.75
C ASN A 275 -3.39 18.27 2.20
N SER A 276 -2.68 19.22 2.79
CA SER A 276 -2.93 19.70 4.15
C SER A 276 -2.58 21.18 4.30
N ASP A 277 -3.34 21.92 5.11
CA ASP A 277 -2.98 23.30 5.47
C ASP A 277 -1.69 23.39 6.31
N LEU A 278 -1.34 22.32 7.05
CA LEU A 278 -0.12 22.28 7.87
C LEU A 278 1.12 21.84 7.08
N TYR A 279 0.97 20.85 6.19
CA TYR A 279 2.08 20.21 5.49
C TYR A 279 2.19 20.57 4.01
N GLY A 280 1.22 21.27 3.44
CA GLY A 280 1.15 21.57 2.01
C GLY A 280 0.64 20.40 1.17
N VAL A 281 0.95 20.45 -0.12
CA VAL A 281 0.60 19.42 -1.13
C VAL A 281 1.75 18.43 -1.24
N THR A 282 1.47 17.12 -1.23
CA THR A 282 2.43 16.08 -1.60
C THR A 282 2.27 15.74 -3.09
N HIS A 283 3.40 15.61 -3.79
CA HIS A 283 3.45 15.35 -5.24
C HIS A 283 3.79 13.89 -5.56
N ASN A 284 3.35 13.43 -6.73
CA ASN A 284 3.52 12.05 -7.18
C ASN A 284 4.87 11.87 -7.92
N PRO A 285 5.75 10.91 -7.54
CA PRO A 285 7.01 10.67 -8.24
C PRO A 285 6.87 10.31 -9.74
N TRP A 286 5.73 9.74 -10.15
CA TRP A 286 5.45 9.44 -11.56
C TRP A 286 5.29 10.71 -12.39
N ASN A 287 4.68 11.75 -11.81
CA ASN A 287 4.53 13.07 -12.42
C ASN A 287 4.12 14.08 -11.35
N LEU A 288 4.99 15.08 -11.09
CA LEU A 288 4.79 16.08 -10.03
C LEU A 288 3.53 16.93 -10.20
N ALA A 289 2.93 16.98 -11.39
CA ALA A 289 1.64 17.65 -11.60
C ALA A 289 0.45 16.94 -10.93
N TYR A 290 0.64 15.71 -10.42
CA TYR A 290 -0.42 14.85 -9.88
C TYR A 290 -0.19 14.49 -8.41
N ASN A 291 -1.26 14.09 -7.73
CA ASN A 291 -1.22 13.67 -6.33
C ASN A 291 -0.89 12.17 -6.19
N PRO A 292 -0.11 11.72 -5.19
CA PRO A 292 0.13 10.29 -4.94
C PRO A 292 -1.06 9.60 -4.25
N GLY A 293 -2.14 10.32 -3.95
CA GLY A 293 -3.32 9.82 -3.26
C GLY A 293 -3.24 10.01 -1.75
N GLY A 294 -4.21 9.46 -1.01
CA GLY A 294 -4.35 9.73 0.42
C GLY A 294 -5.21 8.71 1.15
N SER A 295 -5.13 8.65 2.49
CA SER A 295 -4.34 9.53 3.35
C SER A 295 -2.87 9.10 3.58
N SER A 296 -2.38 8.02 2.94
CA SER A 296 -0.98 7.57 3.04
C SER A 296 -0.13 7.95 1.80
N GLY A 297 -0.39 9.11 1.19
CA GLY A 297 0.33 9.56 -0.01
C GLY A 297 1.79 9.86 0.24
N GLY A 298 2.15 10.46 1.38
CA GLY A 298 3.55 10.70 1.74
C GLY A 298 4.38 9.41 1.83
N ALA A 299 3.78 8.34 2.37
CA ALA A 299 4.37 7.01 2.43
C ALA A 299 4.51 6.37 1.04
N SER A 300 3.50 6.54 0.18
CA SER A 300 3.50 5.96 -1.17
C SER A 300 4.47 6.68 -2.11
N ALA A 301 4.57 8.01 -2.00
CA ALA A 301 5.62 8.79 -2.67
C ALA A 301 7.03 8.40 -2.19
N ALA A 302 7.23 8.11 -0.90
CA ALA A 302 8.53 7.65 -0.37
C ALA A 302 8.96 6.29 -0.97
N VAL A 303 8.03 5.33 -1.06
CA VAL A 303 8.33 4.02 -1.63
C VAL A 303 8.50 4.09 -3.15
N SER A 304 7.62 4.82 -3.85
CA SER A 304 7.67 4.97 -5.30
C SER A 304 8.90 5.73 -5.78
N SER A 305 9.42 6.69 -5.02
CA SER A 305 10.67 7.41 -5.36
C SER A 305 11.95 6.68 -4.95
N GLY A 306 11.84 5.54 -4.25
CA GLY A 306 12.98 4.80 -3.74
C GLY A 306 13.66 5.42 -2.51
N GLN A 307 13.04 6.39 -1.83
CA GLN A 307 13.51 6.89 -0.52
C GLN A 307 13.58 5.78 0.55
N VAL A 308 12.69 4.78 0.42
CA VAL A 308 12.67 3.52 1.19
C VAL A 308 12.10 2.40 0.33
N ALA A 309 12.31 1.14 0.70
CA ALA A 309 11.69 -0.01 0.00
C ALA A 309 10.24 -0.28 0.44
N ILE A 310 9.89 0.13 1.66
CA ILE A 310 8.60 -0.08 2.30
C ILE A 310 8.31 1.09 3.25
N ALA A 311 7.04 1.49 3.36
CA ALA A 311 6.62 2.55 4.28
C ALA A 311 5.31 2.16 4.96
N SER A 312 5.19 2.45 6.25
CA SER A 312 3.98 2.06 6.98
C SER A 312 2.79 2.96 6.62
N ALA A 313 1.62 2.36 6.51
CA ALA A 313 0.40 2.98 5.98
C ALA A 313 -0.83 2.53 6.79
N SER A 314 -1.88 3.34 6.78
CA SER A 314 -3.16 2.99 7.41
C SER A 314 -4.31 3.20 6.45
N ASP A 315 -5.29 2.30 6.50
CA ASP A 315 -6.42 2.24 5.57
C ASP A 315 -7.75 2.29 6.35
N GLY A 316 -8.43 3.45 6.33
CA GLY A 316 -9.74 3.65 6.94
C GLY A 316 -10.92 3.72 5.95
N GLY A 317 -10.62 3.81 4.65
CA GLY A 317 -11.57 3.98 3.53
C GLY A 317 -10.93 3.80 2.15
N GLY A 318 -9.79 3.11 2.08
CA GLY A 318 -8.90 3.03 0.91
C GLY A 318 -7.52 3.65 1.12
N SER A 319 -7.20 4.19 2.30
CA SER A 319 -6.01 5.04 2.49
C SER A 319 -4.64 4.34 2.40
N THR A 320 -4.57 3.02 2.19
CA THR A 320 -3.37 2.30 1.73
C THR A 320 -3.52 1.94 0.25
N ARG A 321 -4.70 1.47 -0.17
CA ARG A 321 -4.95 0.97 -1.54
C ARG A 321 -5.05 2.05 -2.61
N ILE A 322 -5.71 3.17 -2.32
CA ILE A 322 -5.81 4.34 -3.21
C ILE A 322 -4.42 4.88 -3.56
N PRO A 323 -3.56 5.26 -2.59
CA PRO A 323 -2.27 5.82 -2.94
C PRO A 323 -1.29 4.79 -3.49
N ALA A 324 -1.43 3.50 -3.15
CA ALA A 324 -0.69 2.44 -3.82
C ALA A 324 -1.06 2.30 -5.31
N SER A 325 -2.36 2.34 -5.65
CA SER A 325 -2.85 2.38 -7.04
C SER A 325 -2.27 3.56 -7.82
N TRP A 326 -2.40 4.79 -7.30
CA TRP A 326 -1.92 6.01 -7.96
C TRP A 326 -0.41 6.22 -7.91
N SER A 327 0.34 5.44 -7.11
CA SER A 327 1.80 5.48 -7.05
C SER A 327 2.47 4.22 -7.64
N GLY A 328 1.72 3.32 -8.27
CA GLY A 328 2.28 2.14 -8.93
C GLY A 328 2.92 1.14 -7.96
N LEU A 329 2.26 0.92 -6.81
CA LEU A 329 2.73 0.09 -5.69
C LEU A 329 1.71 -0.99 -5.31
N VAL A 330 2.18 -1.98 -4.55
CA VAL A 330 1.33 -2.97 -3.89
C VAL A 330 0.77 -2.39 -2.58
N GLY A 331 -0.50 -2.70 -2.30
CA GLY A 331 -1.17 -2.24 -1.08
C GLY A 331 -2.20 -3.24 -0.57
N LEU A 332 -2.01 -3.73 0.65
CA LEU A 332 -2.92 -4.67 1.31
C LEU A 332 -3.72 -3.95 2.40
N HIS A 333 -5.05 -4.07 2.34
CA HIS A 333 -5.93 -3.92 3.51
C HIS A 333 -6.22 -5.33 4.03
N PRO A 334 -5.63 -5.75 5.16
CA PRO A 334 -5.80 -7.09 5.70
C PRO A 334 -7.18 -7.30 6.33
N THR A 335 -7.55 -8.55 6.56
CA THR A 335 -8.73 -8.92 7.36
C THR A 335 -8.67 -8.22 8.72
N ARG A 336 -9.81 -7.68 9.16
CA ARG A 336 -9.92 -6.91 10.41
C ARG A 336 -9.33 -7.68 11.61
N GLY A 337 -8.32 -7.06 12.23
CA GLY A 337 -7.76 -7.52 13.50
C GLY A 337 -6.82 -8.74 13.46
N VAL A 338 -6.54 -9.33 12.29
CA VAL A 338 -5.67 -10.51 12.19
C VAL A 338 -4.19 -10.21 12.47
N LEU A 339 -3.76 -8.99 12.15
CA LEU A 339 -2.38 -8.55 12.36
C LEU A 339 -2.16 -7.93 13.74
N GLU A 340 -0.92 -7.99 14.21
CA GLU A 340 -0.47 -7.28 15.40
C GLU A 340 -0.64 -5.76 15.26
N GLY A 341 -0.92 -5.10 16.38
CA GLY A 341 -1.31 -3.69 16.42
C GLY A 341 -2.71 -3.38 15.84
N ASN A 342 -3.39 -4.32 15.18
CA ASN A 342 -4.74 -4.10 14.63
C ASN A 342 -5.84 -4.54 15.61
N SER A 343 -6.92 -3.74 15.71
CA SER A 343 -8.08 -4.02 16.57
C SER A 343 -9.06 -5.01 15.92
N PRO A 344 -9.52 -6.05 16.64
CA PRO A 344 -10.54 -6.99 16.17
C PRO A 344 -11.98 -6.47 16.37
N SER A 345 -12.18 -5.27 16.92
CA SER A 345 -13.52 -4.70 17.14
C SER A 345 -14.29 -4.59 15.82
N LEU A 346 -15.50 -5.17 15.76
CA LEU A 346 -16.36 -5.09 14.56
C LEU A 346 -16.72 -3.65 14.16
N LYS A 347 -16.58 -2.69 15.09
CA LYS A 347 -16.77 -1.24 14.85
C LYS A 347 -15.48 -0.49 14.53
N ASN A 348 -14.39 -1.20 14.21
CA ASN A 348 -13.14 -0.61 13.72
C ASN A 348 -13.05 -0.71 12.19
N GLN A 349 -12.94 0.42 11.51
CA GLN A 349 -12.76 0.50 10.05
C GLN A 349 -11.31 0.71 9.60
N VAL A 350 -10.39 0.97 10.54
CA VAL A 350 -8.98 1.27 10.23
C VAL A 350 -8.12 0.02 10.34
N SER A 351 -7.37 -0.27 9.28
CA SER A 351 -6.25 -1.23 9.31
C SER A 351 -4.90 -0.52 9.33
N HIS A 352 -3.90 -1.14 9.94
CA HIS A 352 -2.51 -0.70 9.99
C HIS A 352 -1.63 -1.74 9.29
N PHE A 353 -0.94 -1.32 8.23
CA PHE A 353 -0.05 -2.16 7.44
C PHE A 353 1.04 -1.29 6.76
N ALA A 354 1.35 -1.53 5.49
CA ALA A 354 2.34 -0.82 4.69
C ALA A 354 1.94 -0.70 3.22
N VAL A 355 2.65 0.16 2.49
CA VAL A 355 2.76 0.15 1.03
C VAL A 355 4.16 -0.33 0.63
N THR A 356 4.24 -1.08 -0.46
CA THR A 356 5.39 -1.93 -0.81
C THR A 356 5.66 -1.89 -2.32
N LYS A 357 6.93 -2.11 -2.73
CA LYS A 357 7.28 -2.28 -4.15
C LYS A 357 6.87 -3.66 -4.69
N THR A 358 7.00 -4.70 -3.86
CA THR A 358 6.81 -6.11 -4.26
C THR A 358 5.71 -6.80 -3.45
N VAL A 359 5.13 -7.85 -4.04
CA VAL A 359 4.21 -8.75 -3.33
C VAL A 359 5.00 -9.62 -2.34
N GLU A 360 6.23 -10.00 -2.66
CA GLU A 360 7.15 -10.66 -1.71
C GLU A 360 7.27 -9.91 -0.37
N ASP A 361 7.62 -8.61 -0.37
CA ASP A 361 7.71 -7.81 0.86
C ASP A 361 6.34 -7.70 1.56
N THR A 362 5.26 -7.62 0.78
CA THR A 362 3.88 -7.58 1.29
C THR A 362 3.55 -8.87 2.05
N LYS A 363 3.93 -10.03 1.51
CA LYS A 363 3.71 -11.35 2.10
C LYS A 363 4.60 -11.58 3.31
N HIS A 364 5.89 -11.23 3.23
CA HIS A 364 6.82 -11.32 4.35
C HIS A 364 6.37 -10.45 5.53
N LEU A 365 5.94 -9.21 5.29
CA LEU A 365 5.40 -8.36 6.35
C LEU A 365 4.06 -8.88 6.91
N PHE A 366 3.17 -9.39 6.05
CA PHE A 366 1.90 -9.97 6.48
C PHE A 366 2.12 -11.16 7.43
N GLU A 367 2.89 -12.17 7.03
CA GLU A 367 3.14 -13.36 7.85
C GLU A 367 3.90 -13.03 9.14
N ALA A 368 4.82 -12.05 9.11
CA ALA A 368 5.56 -11.60 10.28
C ALA A 368 4.73 -10.79 11.28
N LEU A 369 3.65 -10.12 10.83
CA LEU A 369 2.69 -9.42 11.69
C LEU A 369 1.47 -10.26 12.04
N LEU A 370 1.26 -11.43 11.44
CA LEU A 370 0.07 -12.25 11.66
C LEU A 370 0.06 -12.85 13.08
N LYS A 371 -0.98 -12.53 13.85
CA LYS A 371 -1.16 -13.05 15.22
C LYS A 371 -1.23 -14.58 15.19
N ASP A 372 -0.67 -15.25 16.19
CA ASP A 372 -0.68 -16.72 16.24
C ASP A 372 -2.10 -17.30 16.19
N LYS A 373 -3.04 -16.74 16.98
CA LYS A 373 -4.46 -17.12 16.91
C LYS A 373 -5.13 -16.84 15.55
N ALA A 374 -4.58 -15.92 14.75
CA ALA A 374 -5.10 -15.64 13.41
C ALA A 374 -4.53 -16.61 12.37
N LYS A 375 -3.34 -17.19 12.58
CA LYS A 375 -2.74 -18.20 11.68
C LYS A 375 -3.64 -19.43 11.53
N GLU A 376 -4.27 -19.87 12.61
CA GLU A 376 -5.23 -20.99 12.65
C GLU A 376 -6.56 -20.66 11.94
N ASN A 377 -6.89 -19.37 11.82
CA ASN A 377 -8.13 -18.90 11.19
C ASN A 377 -7.94 -18.46 9.73
N GLN A 378 -6.71 -18.17 9.31
CA GLN A 378 -6.35 -18.00 7.90
C GLN A 378 -6.65 -19.30 7.16
N THR A 379 -7.32 -19.18 6.02
CA THR A 379 -7.75 -20.33 5.25
C THR A 379 -6.60 -20.87 4.39
N ASP A 380 -6.37 -22.18 4.44
CA ASP A 380 -5.40 -22.93 3.60
C ASP A 380 -5.89 -23.11 2.14
N THR A 381 -6.68 -22.16 1.62
CA THR A 381 -7.12 -22.20 0.22
C THR A 381 -5.93 -21.88 -0.69
N ILE A 382 -5.50 -22.89 -1.43
CA ILE A 382 -4.52 -22.76 -2.50
C ILE A 382 -5.22 -22.12 -3.70
N LEU A 383 -4.57 -21.15 -4.33
CA LEU A 383 -5.03 -20.54 -5.58
C LEU A 383 -5.07 -21.61 -6.69
N SER A 384 -6.21 -21.75 -7.36
CA SER A 384 -6.42 -22.78 -8.39
C SER A 384 -7.31 -22.28 -9.52
N THR A 385 -7.04 -22.73 -10.75
CA THR A 385 -7.84 -22.42 -11.96
C THR A 385 -9.27 -22.97 -11.92
N ASP A 386 -9.58 -23.84 -10.94
CA ASP A 386 -10.96 -24.25 -10.65
C ASP A 386 -11.80 -23.17 -9.98
N GLN A 387 -11.17 -22.21 -9.30
CA GLN A 387 -11.86 -21.09 -8.68
C GLN A 387 -12.39 -20.13 -9.75
N VAL A 388 -13.65 -19.71 -9.58
CA VAL A 388 -14.27 -18.70 -10.43
C VAL A 388 -13.96 -17.31 -9.86
N ILE A 389 -13.26 -16.51 -10.65
CA ILE A 389 -12.92 -15.13 -10.33
C ILE A 389 -14.04 -14.22 -10.89
N ALA A 390 -14.80 -13.59 -10.00
CA ALA A 390 -15.77 -12.57 -10.43
C ALA A 390 -15.04 -11.26 -10.74
N TYR A 391 -15.59 -10.46 -11.66
CA TYR A 391 -15.14 -9.08 -11.88
C TYR A 391 -16.31 -8.15 -12.20
N THR A 392 -16.11 -6.85 -12.00
CA THR A 392 -17.01 -5.83 -12.54
C THR A 392 -16.26 -4.56 -12.91
N THR A 393 -16.74 -3.88 -13.94
CA THR A 393 -16.29 -2.54 -14.37
C THR A 393 -17.31 -1.45 -13.99
N LYS A 394 -18.40 -1.82 -13.31
CA LYS A 394 -19.44 -0.91 -12.84
C LYS A 394 -19.10 -0.38 -11.45
N THR A 395 -19.32 0.91 -11.23
CA THR A 395 -19.14 1.55 -9.91
C THR A 395 -20.26 1.15 -8.94
N PRO A 396 -20.02 1.15 -7.61
CA PRO A 396 -20.97 0.66 -6.60
C PRO A 396 -22.32 1.41 -6.56
N ALA A 397 -22.33 2.69 -6.96
CA ALA A 397 -23.52 3.54 -6.97
C ALA A 397 -23.81 4.18 -8.33
N GLY A 398 -23.28 3.61 -9.42
CA GLY A 398 -23.50 4.13 -10.78
C GLY A 398 -22.85 5.49 -11.05
N THR A 399 -21.86 5.91 -10.25
CA THR A 399 -21.00 7.06 -10.55
C THR A 399 -20.17 6.83 -11.83
N PRO A 400 -19.75 7.89 -12.53
CA PRO A 400 -18.89 7.76 -13.72
C PRO A 400 -17.59 6.98 -13.47
N ILE A 401 -17.07 6.33 -14.51
CA ILE A 401 -15.80 5.61 -14.52
C ILE A 401 -15.02 5.96 -15.79
N SER A 402 -13.70 6.08 -15.68
CA SER A 402 -12.83 6.32 -16.84
C SER A 402 -12.65 5.08 -17.72
N PRO A 403 -12.45 5.24 -19.05
CA PRO A 403 -12.10 4.13 -19.93
C PRO A 403 -10.80 3.41 -19.54
N GLU A 404 -9.83 4.11 -18.94
CA GLU A 404 -8.57 3.51 -18.49
C GLU A 404 -8.79 2.59 -17.27
N ALA A 405 -9.70 2.92 -16.34
CA ALA A 405 -10.08 2.02 -15.24
C ALA A 405 -10.80 0.75 -15.72
N VAL A 406 -11.66 0.88 -16.74
CA VAL A 406 -12.30 -0.27 -17.41
C VAL A 406 -11.23 -1.15 -18.06
N LYS A 407 -10.31 -0.54 -18.83
CA LYS A 407 -9.20 -1.22 -19.52
C LYS A 407 -8.27 -1.94 -18.55
N ALA A 408 -7.94 -1.35 -17.40
CA ALA A 408 -7.12 -1.99 -16.38
C ALA A 408 -7.71 -3.33 -15.89
N VAL A 409 -9.04 -3.38 -15.67
CA VAL A 409 -9.75 -4.62 -15.31
C VAL A 409 -9.81 -5.59 -16.47
N GLU A 410 -10.07 -5.13 -17.69
CA GLU A 410 -10.09 -5.97 -18.90
C GLU A 410 -8.73 -6.64 -19.16
N GLU A 411 -7.63 -5.91 -18.97
CA GLU A 411 -6.25 -6.44 -19.08
C GLU A 411 -5.95 -7.47 -17.98
N ALA A 412 -6.31 -7.20 -16.72
CA ALA A 412 -6.15 -8.17 -15.63
C ALA A 412 -7.00 -9.44 -15.83
N VAL A 413 -8.23 -9.29 -16.36
CA VAL A 413 -9.11 -10.41 -16.72
C VAL A 413 -8.57 -11.19 -17.92
N ALA A 414 -7.98 -10.53 -18.91
CA ALA A 414 -7.34 -11.19 -20.05
C ALA A 414 -6.11 -12.00 -19.62
N PHE A 415 -5.26 -11.43 -18.76
CA PHE A 415 -4.13 -12.12 -18.13
C PHE A 415 -4.60 -13.36 -17.34
N LEU A 416 -5.61 -13.23 -16.47
CA LEU A 416 -6.14 -14.35 -15.70
C LEU A 416 -6.72 -15.47 -16.60
N LYS A 417 -7.41 -15.12 -17.68
CA LYS A 417 -7.86 -16.11 -18.69
C LYS A 417 -6.68 -16.81 -19.37
N GLN A 418 -5.60 -16.09 -19.69
CA GLN A 418 -4.39 -16.67 -20.28
C GLN A 418 -3.69 -17.64 -19.29
N GLN A 419 -3.71 -17.34 -17.99
CA GLN A 419 -3.23 -18.22 -16.92
C GLN A 419 -4.23 -19.37 -16.58
N GLY A 420 -5.31 -19.51 -17.34
CA GLY A 420 -6.27 -20.63 -17.25
C GLY A 420 -7.42 -20.44 -16.24
N TYR A 421 -7.54 -19.28 -15.60
CA TYR A 421 -8.62 -19.03 -14.62
C TYR A 421 -9.96 -18.75 -15.30
N LYS A 422 -11.03 -19.25 -14.69
CA LYS A 422 -12.41 -18.96 -15.08
C LYS A 422 -12.81 -17.59 -14.53
N THR A 423 -13.01 -16.61 -15.39
CA THR A 423 -13.47 -15.26 -15.00
C THR A 423 -14.92 -15.01 -15.42
N VAL A 424 -15.72 -14.33 -14.60
CA VAL A 424 -17.12 -13.99 -14.91
C VAL A 424 -17.48 -12.56 -14.52
N GLU A 425 -18.15 -11.83 -15.42
CA GLU A 425 -18.66 -10.49 -15.10
C GLU A 425 -19.91 -10.58 -14.22
N VAL A 426 -19.97 -9.75 -13.19
CA VAL A 426 -21.11 -9.65 -12.26
C VAL A 426 -21.49 -8.19 -12.03
N ASN A 427 -22.67 -7.96 -11.45
CA ASN A 427 -22.99 -6.66 -10.85
C ASN A 427 -22.26 -6.52 -9.51
N TYR A 428 -22.03 -5.28 -9.07
CA TYR A 428 -21.49 -5.01 -7.74
C TYR A 428 -22.43 -5.60 -6.66
N PRO A 429 -21.90 -6.26 -5.60
CA PRO A 429 -22.70 -7.16 -4.76
C PRO A 429 -23.64 -6.49 -3.74
N ILE A 430 -23.53 -5.17 -3.54
CA ILE A 430 -24.28 -4.39 -2.54
C ILE A 430 -24.69 -3.03 -3.11
N ASP A 431 -25.60 -2.32 -2.42
CA ASP A 431 -25.93 -0.92 -2.73
C ASP A 431 -24.82 0.01 -2.24
N GLY A 432 -24.04 0.57 -3.18
CA GLY A 432 -22.96 1.48 -2.86
C GLY A 432 -23.41 2.84 -2.32
N LYS A 433 -24.64 3.30 -2.58
CA LYS A 433 -25.14 4.55 -2.02
C LYS A 433 -25.46 4.36 -0.54
N ARG A 434 -26.17 3.29 -0.19
CA ARG A 434 -26.45 2.86 1.19
C ARG A 434 -25.15 2.75 1.99
N MET A 435 -24.18 1.97 1.47
CA MET A 435 -22.85 1.81 2.06
C MET A 435 -22.15 3.12 2.40
N MET A 436 -22.22 4.13 1.52
CA MET A 436 -21.56 5.41 1.78
C MET A 436 -22.31 6.29 2.77
N MET A 437 -23.64 6.23 2.84
CA MET A 437 -24.39 6.92 3.89
C MET A 437 -23.98 6.41 5.29
N ASP A 438 -23.79 5.11 5.44
CA ASP A 438 -23.26 4.51 6.69
C ASP A 438 -21.82 4.96 6.96
N TYR A 439 -20.94 4.84 5.97
CA TYR A 439 -19.53 5.26 6.06
C TYR A 439 -19.40 6.72 6.51
N TYR A 440 -20.21 7.61 5.94
CA TYR A 440 -20.22 9.04 6.26
C TYR A 440 -20.80 9.34 7.64
N THR A 441 -21.87 8.66 8.05
CA THR A 441 -22.45 8.78 9.40
C THR A 441 -21.44 8.36 10.47
N ILE A 442 -20.74 7.24 10.25
CA ILE A 442 -19.68 6.75 11.15
C ILE A 442 -18.51 7.74 11.19
N ALA A 443 -18.02 8.20 10.04
CA ALA A 443 -16.90 9.14 9.96
C ALA A 443 -17.19 10.51 10.61
N ALA A 444 -18.40 11.06 10.41
CA ALA A 444 -18.85 12.27 11.08
C ALA A 444 -18.81 12.11 12.61
N SER A 445 -19.32 10.99 13.13
CA SER A 445 -19.33 10.74 14.59
C SER A 445 -17.93 10.75 15.23
N GLY A 446 -16.89 10.31 14.50
CA GLY A 446 -15.50 10.32 14.97
C GLY A 446 -14.88 11.73 15.06
N THR A 447 -15.42 12.71 14.35
CA THR A 447 -14.80 14.05 14.22
C THR A 447 -14.94 14.92 15.48
N ALA A 448 -15.75 14.51 16.46
CA ALA A 448 -15.81 15.11 17.79
C ALA A 448 -14.44 15.13 18.52
N ILE A 449 -13.47 14.31 18.09
CA ILE A 449 -12.09 14.35 18.58
C ILE A 449 -11.41 15.72 18.39
N ALA A 450 -11.77 16.49 17.35
CA ALA A 450 -11.18 17.80 17.08
C ALA A 450 -11.46 18.81 18.21
N ASP A 451 -12.71 18.89 18.70
CA ASP A 451 -13.09 19.75 19.83
C ASP A 451 -12.42 19.29 21.14
N TYR A 452 -12.32 17.98 21.36
CA TYR A 452 -11.59 17.45 22.52
C TYR A 452 -10.11 17.89 22.52
N LEU A 453 -9.43 17.77 21.37
CA LEU A 453 -8.01 18.10 21.25
C LEU A 453 -7.74 19.61 21.43
N ILE A 454 -8.54 20.46 20.80
CA ILE A 454 -8.38 21.91 20.96
C ILE A 454 -8.78 22.37 22.37
N HIS A 455 -9.78 21.74 22.99
CA HIS A 455 -10.10 22.00 24.40
C HIS A 455 -8.95 21.58 25.33
N GLN A 456 -8.26 20.47 25.03
CA GLN A 456 -7.07 20.09 25.79
C GLN A 456 -5.90 21.06 25.59
N LYS A 457 -5.63 21.52 24.36
CA LYS A 457 -4.50 22.40 24.02
C LYS A 457 -4.74 23.87 24.43
N LEU A 458 -5.87 24.44 24.02
CA LEU A 458 -6.16 25.88 24.09
C LEU A 458 -7.25 26.27 25.10
N LYS A 459 -7.86 25.30 25.80
CA LYS A 459 -8.89 25.51 26.84
C LYS A 459 -10.15 26.25 26.34
N ARG A 460 -10.49 26.08 25.07
CA ARG A 460 -11.72 26.58 24.43
C ARG A 460 -12.27 25.52 23.46
N HIS A 461 -13.50 25.72 22.99
CA HIS A 461 -14.09 24.91 21.93
C HIS A 461 -13.52 25.25 20.55
N LEU A 462 -13.76 24.34 19.61
CA LEU A 462 -13.42 24.44 18.19
C LEU A 462 -14.18 25.57 17.50
N SER A 463 -13.50 26.26 16.59
CA SER A 463 -14.13 27.19 15.62
C SER A 463 -13.75 26.80 14.18
N ALA A 464 -14.47 27.37 13.22
CA ALA A 464 -14.28 27.09 11.79
C ALA A 464 -12.87 27.45 11.27
N ASP A 465 -12.18 28.39 11.91
CA ASP A 465 -10.87 28.87 11.45
C ASP A 465 -9.69 28.09 12.10
N ASP A 466 -9.98 27.07 12.91
CA ASP A 466 -8.97 26.20 13.54
C ASP A 466 -8.59 24.96 12.71
N VAL A 467 -9.42 24.60 11.73
CA VAL A 467 -9.41 23.31 11.04
C VAL A 467 -9.76 23.46 9.56
N GLU A 468 -9.46 22.43 8.77
CA GLU A 468 -9.87 22.38 7.37
C GLU A 468 -11.41 22.28 7.27
N LEU A 469 -12.01 22.87 6.24
CA LEU A 469 -13.46 23.07 6.13
C LEU A 469 -14.27 21.77 6.23
N LEU A 470 -13.75 20.65 5.70
CA LEU A 470 -14.40 19.34 5.82
C LEU A 470 -14.43 18.86 7.29
N THR A 471 -13.33 19.02 8.04
CA THR A 471 -13.28 18.71 9.47
C THR A 471 -14.31 19.55 10.25
N TRP A 472 -14.47 20.83 9.91
CA TRP A 472 -15.50 21.69 10.51
C TRP A 472 -16.92 21.24 10.19
N ALA A 473 -17.21 20.87 8.94
CA ALA A 473 -18.52 20.37 8.52
C ALA A 473 -18.89 19.03 9.19
N LEU A 474 -17.93 18.10 9.27
CA LEU A 474 -18.11 16.83 9.98
C LEU A 474 -18.23 17.02 11.50
N TYR A 475 -17.51 17.98 12.09
CA TYR A 475 -17.70 18.35 13.49
C TYR A 475 -19.11 18.89 13.77
N GLN A 476 -19.61 19.84 12.97
CA GLN A 476 -20.99 20.33 13.09
C GLN A 476 -22.00 19.18 13.00
N THR A 477 -21.82 18.28 12.03
CA THR A 477 -22.66 17.09 11.85
C THR A 477 -22.57 16.14 13.05
N SER A 478 -21.38 15.96 13.65
CA SER A 478 -21.20 15.12 14.85
C SER A 478 -22.04 15.56 16.05
N GLN A 479 -22.42 16.85 16.13
CA GLN A 479 -23.22 17.39 17.23
C GLN A 479 -24.72 17.09 17.09
N SER A 480 -25.19 16.74 15.88
CA SER A 480 -26.60 16.37 15.62
C SER A 480 -26.85 14.86 15.61
N LEU A 481 -25.79 14.05 15.52
CA LEU A 481 -25.85 12.58 15.56
C LEU A 481 -26.08 12.05 16.98
N THR A 482 -27.01 11.09 17.09
CA THR A 482 -27.25 10.30 18.30
C THR A 482 -26.39 9.03 18.32
N ARG A 483 -26.37 8.32 19.45
CA ARG A 483 -25.70 7.00 19.53
C ARG A 483 -26.46 5.95 18.73
N GLU A 484 -27.77 6.12 18.66
CA GLU A 484 -28.73 5.29 17.96
C GLU A 484 -28.49 5.37 16.44
N ASP A 485 -28.29 6.58 15.89
CA ASP A 485 -27.92 6.78 14.46
C ASP A 485 -26.65 6.01 14.07
N VAL A 486 -25.59 6.14 14.89
CA VAL A 486 -24.31 5.44 14.66
C VAL A 486 -24.46 3.92 14.89
N ALA A 487 -25.34 3.49 15.80
CA ALA A 487 -25.63 2.08 16.00
C ALA A 487 -26.42 1.48 14.82
N GLU A 488 -27.34 2.23 14.23
CA GLU A 488 -28.10 1.83 13.03
C GLU A 488 -27.17 1.64 11.83
N ALA A 489 -26.27 2.59 11.55
CA ALA A 489 -25.25 2.46 10.51
C ALA A 489 -24.36 1.20 10.70
N TRP A 490 -23.96 0.89 11.94
CA TRP A 490 -23.20 -0.33 12.21
C TRP A 490 -24.04 -1.62 12.10
N ASN A 491 -25.35 -1.56 12.33
CA ASN A 491 -26.25 -2.69 12.11
C ASN A 491 -26.45 -2.93 10.60
N ASP A 492 -26.56 -1.88 9.80
CA ASP A 492 -26.64 -1.97 8.34
C ASP A 492 -25.36 -2.60 7.76
N VAL A 493 -24.18 -2.13 8.21
CA VAL A 493 -22.88 -2.73 7.88
C VAL A 493 -22.80 -4.22 8.21
N ALA A 494 -23.46 -4.69 9.28
CA ALA A 494 -23.54 -6.13 9.58
C ALA A 494 -24.39 -6.89 8.53
N LEU A 495 -25.52 -6.33 8.09
CA LEU A 495 -26.35 -6.90 7.02
C LEU A 495 -25.60 -6.95 5.68
N MET A 496 -24.93 -5.86 5.29
CA MET A 496 -24.06 -5.82 4.10
C MET A 496 -22.92 -6.86 4.20
N THR A 497 -22.38 -7.10 5.39
CA THR A 497 -21.37 -8.15 5.63
C THR A 497 -21.94 -9.55 5.38
N GLU A 498 -23.19 -9.83 5.76
CA GLU A 498 -23.84 -11.11 5.43
C GLU A 498 -24.11 -11.28 3.94
N GLU A 499 -24.57 -10.23 3.25
CA GLU A 499 -24.77 -10.23 1.79
C GLU A 499 -23.45 -10.53 1.07
N LEU A 500 -22.38 -9.85 1.47
CA LEU A 500 -21.04 -10.04 0.93
C LEU A 500 -20.46 -11.44 1.23
N ASN A 501 -20.72 -11.99 2.41
CA ASN A 501 -20.35 -13.38 2.75
C ASN A 501 -21.10 -14.41 1.89
N ARG A 502 -22.37 -14.16 1.54
CA ARG A 502 -23.12 -15.02 0.58
C ARG A 502 -22.53 -14.92 -0.83
N PHE A 503 -22.08 -13.73 -1.23
CA PHE A 503 -21.42 -13.50 -2.52
C PHE A 503 -20.06 -14.22 -2.62
N TYR A 504 -19.18 -14.10 -1.63
CA TYR A 504 -17.86 -14.75 -1.66
C TYR A 504 -17.92 -16.29 -1.62
N LYS A 505 -18.96 -16.90 -1.04
CA LYS A 505 -19.21 -18.35 -1.15
C LYS A 505 -19.39 -18.83 -2.59
N ARG A 506 -19.82 -17.95 -3.50
CA ARG A 506 -19.97 -18.25 -4.93
C ARG A 506 -18.75 -17.82 -5.74
N TYR A 507 -18.10 -16.73 -5.33
CA TYR A 507 -16.97 -16.12 -6.03
C TYR A 507 -15.85 -15.82 -5.01
N PRO A 508 -14.92 -16.75 -4.75
CA PRO A 508 -13.89 -16.58 -3.73
C PRO A 508 -13.00 -15.35 -3.94
N ILE A 509 -12.92 -14.84 -5.17
CA ILE A 509 -12.12 -13.69 -5.57
C ILE A 509 -13.01 -12.76 -6.40
N PHE A 510 -12.98 -11.46 -6.10
CA PHE A 510 -13.74 -10.42 -6.81
C PHE A 510 -12.86 -9.24 -7.20
N LEU A 511 -12.74 -9.00 -8.51
CA LEU A 511 -11.98 -7.91 -9.11
C LEU A 511 -12.84 -6.67 -9.36
N THR A 512 -12.30 -5.53 -8.97
CA THR A 512 -12.77 -4.20 -9.38
C THR A 512 -11.56 -3.36 -9.79
N PRO A 513 -11.73 -2.19 -10.42
CA PRO A 513 -10.68 -1.17 -10.37
C PRO A 513 -10.38 -0.82 -8.90
N THR A 514 -9.16 -0.42 -8.56
CA THR A 514 -8.89 0.20 -7.25
C THR A 514 -9.43 1.63 -7.22
N THR A 515 -9.31 2.34 -8.34
CA THR A 515 -9.79 3.71 -8.53
C THR A 515 -10.54 3.81 -9.87
N ALA A 516 -11.59 4.62 -9.94
CA ALA A 516 -12.37 4.81 -11.17
C ALA A 516 -11.66 5.76 -12.16
N TYR A 517 -10.71 6.54 -11.67
CA TYR A 517 -9.87 7.45 -12.44
C TYR A 517 -8.39 7.30 -12.04
N ALA A 518 -7.48 7.76 -12.89
CA ALA A 518 -6.08 7.94 -12.54
C ALA A 518 -5.90 9.02 -11.46
N ALA A 519 -4.66 9.24 -11.03
CA ALA A 519 -4.34 10.29 -10.07
C ALA A 519 -4.93 11.65 -10.51
N PRO A 520 -5.56 12.43 -9.61
CA PRO A 520 -5.96 13.80 -9.90
C PRO A 520 -4.74 14.73 -9.81
N GLU A 521 -4.89 15.96 -10.31
CA GLU A 521 -3.87 17.01 -10.19
C GLU A 521 -3.43 17.20 -8.73
N ALA A 522 -2.17 17.56 -8.50
CA ALA A 522 -1.60 17.69 -7.16
C ALA A 522 -2.41 18.66 -6.28
N GLY A 523 -2.83 19.80 -6.85
CA GLY A 523 -3.66 20.82 -6.22
C GLY A 523 -5.16 20.51 -6.12
N TYR A 524 -5.60 19.27 -6.35
CA TYR A 524 -7.02 18.88 -6.40
C TYR A 524 -7.84 19.41 -5.21
N GLN A 525 -8.91 20.13 -5.55
CA GLN A 525 -9.84 20.71 -4.59
C GLN A 525 -10.98 19.72 -4.31
N HIS A 526 -10.95 19.10 -3.14
CA HIS A 526 -11.93 18.07 -2.74
C HIS A 526 -13.28 18.63 -2.29
N ILE A 527 -13.46 19.95 -2.23
CA ILE A 527 -14.72 20.62 -1.87
C ILE A 527 -15.18 21.50 -3.05
N PRO A 528 -16.33 21.20 -3.69
CA PRO A 528 -16.93 22.08 -4.71
C PRO A 528 -17.21 23.48 -4.16
N GLU A 529 -16.94 24.51 -4.97
CA GLU A 529 -17.00 25.92 -4.55
C GLU A 529 -18.41 26.31 -4.05
N GLU A 530 -19.44 25.82 -4.74
CA GLU A 530 -20.85 26.02 -4.44
C GLU A 530 -21.30 25.44 -3.09
N LEU A 531 -20.55 24.49 -2.53
CA LEU A 531 -20.86 23.89 -1.22
C LEU A 531 -20.14 24.60 -0.07
N LYS A 532 -19.03 25.31 -0.31
CA LYS A 532 -18.16 25.86 0.74
C LYS A 532 -18.91 26.75 1.74
N ALA A 533 -19.78 27.64 1.25
CA ALA A 533 -20.56 28.53 2.10
C ALA A 533 -21.54 27.76 3.02
N ARG A 534 -22.18 26.71 2.50
CA ARG A 534 -23.13 25.86 3.25
C ARG A 534 -22.41 24.97 4.26
N LEU A 535 -21.21 24.48 3.93
CA LEU A 535 -20.39 23.67 4.84
C LEU A 535 -19.81 24.51 5.99
N LYS A 536 -19.56 25.81 5.78
CA LYS A 536 -19.03 26.70 6.82
C LYS A 536 -20.05 26.99 7.94
N ASP A 537 -21.34 27.04 7.63
CA ASP A 537 -22.42 27.19 8.61
C ASP A 537 -23.60 26.27 8.29
N MET A 538 -23.68 25.18 9.05
CA MET A 538 -24.72 24.15 8.95
C MET A 538 -25.76 24.27 10.08
N SER A 539 -25.71 25.35 10.88
CA SER A 539 -26.48 25.49 12.13
C SER A 539 -28.01 25.52 11.97
N LEU A 540 -28.49 25.88 10.78
CA LEU A 540 -29.91 25.93 10.43
C LEU A 540 -30.41 24.66 9.72
N LEU A 541 -29.53 23.72 9.39
CA LEU A 541 -29.87 22.46 8.73
C LEU A 541 -30.29 21.40 9.75
N SER A 542 -31.31 20.61 9.45
CA SER A 542 -31.63 19.38 10.19
C SER A 542 -30.53 18.32 10.02
N LYS A 543 -30.50 17.32 10.91
CA LYS A 543 -29.54 16.19 10.86
C LYS A 543 -29.47 15.55 9.47
N ASP A 544 -30.61 15.33 8.83
CA ASP A 544 -30.70 14.64 7.54
C ASP A 544 -30.20 15.56 6.40
N GLU A 545 -30.47 16.86 6.46
CA GLU A 545 -29.90 17.86 5.54
C GLU A 545 -28.39 18.06 5.74
N GLN A 546 -27.88 17.90 6.96
CA GLN A 546 -26.44 17.90 7.25
C GLN A 546 -25.77 16.68 6.63
N LEU A 547 -26.32 15.48 6.83
CA LEU A 547 -25.81 14.24 6.23
C LEU A 547 -25.88 14.25 4.69
N ASP A 548 -26.96 14.77 4.10
CA ASP A 548 -27.07 14.93 2.65
C ASP A 548 -26.04 15.93 2.09
N LEU A 549 -25.79 17.05 2.79
CA LEU A 549 -24.73 18.00 2.40
C LEU A 549 -23.32 17.39 2.49
N ILE A 550 -23.06 16.58 3.52
CA ILE A 550 -21.81 15.81 3.66
C ILE A 550 -21.67 14.78 2.51
N TYR A 551 -22.74 14.07 2.16
CA TYR A 551 -22.75 13.17 1.00
C TYR A 551 -22.47 13.93 -0.32
N GLN A 552 -23.12 15.09 -0.54
CA GLN A 552 -22.88 15.94 -1.70
C GLN A 552 -21.42 16.41 -1.79
N GLN A 553 -20.80 16.77 -0.66
CA GLN A 553 -19.39 17.19 -0.62
C GLN A 553 -18.44 16.04 -0.97
N TRP A 554 -18.65 14.85 -0.42
CA TRP A 554 -17.72 13.73 -0.64
C TRP A 554 -17.92 13.06 -2.01
N LEU A 555 -19.09 13.15 -2.63
CA LEU A 555 -19.42 12.47 -3.90
C LEU A 555 -18.39 12.70 -5.04
N PRO A 556 -17.84 13.91 -5.29
CA PRO A 556 -16.80 14.11 -6.30
C PRO A 556 -15.50 13.35 -5.98
N ALA A 557 -15.02 13.42 -4.74
CA ALA A 557 -13.82 12.71 -4.30
C ALA A 557 -14.04 11.19 -4.34
N TRP A 558 -15.18 10.71 -3.86
CA TRP A 558 -15.56 9.30 -3.89
C TRP A 558 -15.73 8.77 -5.32
N THR A 559 -16.23 9.59 -6.26
CA THR A 559 -16.31 9.25 -7.70
C THR A 559 -14.94 8.90 -8.30
N LEU A 560 -13.84 9.47 -7.80
CA LEU A 560 -12.48 9.09 -8.22
C LEU A 560 -12.06 7.71 -7.67
N THR A 561 -12.50 7.37 -6.45
CA THR A 561 -12.02 6.20 -5.68
C THR A 561 -13.16 5.41 -5.01
N PRO A 562 -14.12 4.83 -5.78
CA PRO A 562 -15.38 4.39 -5.19
C PRO A 562 -15.40 2.96 -4.64
N PHE A 563 -14.33 2.19 -4.85
CA PHE A 563 -14.34 0.73 -4.67
C PHE A 563 -13.82 0.24 -3.31
N THR A 564 -13.15 1.10 -2.54
CA THR A 564 -12.31 0.66 -1.41
C THR A 564 -13.02 0.57 -0.07
N GLN A 565 -14.06 1.38 0.17
CA GLN A 565 -14.66 1.59 1.49
C GLN A 565 -15.40 0.35 2.03
N LEU A 566 -15.94 -0.49 1.14
CA LEU A 566 -16.64 -1.73 1.52
C LEU A 566 -15.80 -2.63 2.42
N ALA A 567 -14.52 -2.81 2.08
CA ALA A 567 -13.59 -3.64 2.83
C ALA A 567 -13.29 -3.09 4.24
N ASN A 568 -13.31 -1.76 4.41
CA ASN A 568 -13.13 -1.11 5.71
C ASN A 568 -14.32 -1.34 6.63
N LEU A 569 -15.54 -1.22 6.09
CA LEU A 569 -16.79 -1.43 6.83
C LEU A 569 -17.01 -2.90 7.20
N THR A 570 -16.84 -3.82 6.25
CA THR A 570 -17.08 -5.26 6.46
C THR A 570 -15.91 -5.98 7.12
N GLY A 571 -14.69 -5.43 7.02
CA GLY A 571 -13.47 -6.02 7.58
C GLY A 571 -12.85 -7.13 6.72
N THR A 572 -13.28 -7.26 5.45
CA THR A 572 -12.76 -8.24 4.49
C THR A 572 -11.43 -7.79 3.87
N PRO A 573 -10.51 -8.71 3.54
CA PRO A 573 -9.22 -8.37 2.98
C PRO A 573 -9.36 -7.90 1.52
N SER A 574 -8.49 -6.97 1.11
CA SER A 574 -8.37 -6.57 -0.29
C SER A 574 -6.95 -6.10 -0.64
N LEU A 575 -6.47 -6.53 -1.80
CA LEU A 575 -5.12 -6.29 -2.32
C LEU A 575 -5.22 -5.47 -3.60
N THR A 576 -4.58 -4.30 -3.65
CA THR A 576 -4.37 -3.59 -4.92
C THR A 576 -3.04 -4.03 -5.55
N LEU A 577 -3.07 -4.30 -6.84
CA LEU A 577 -1.90 -4.56 -7.67
C LEU A 577 -1.84 -3.50 -8.78
N PRO A 578 -0.68 -2.87 -9.05
CA PRO A 578 -0.54 -1.90 -10.13
C PRO A 578 -0.43 -2.67 -11.45
N THR A 579 -1.54 -2.88 -12.17
CA THR A 579 -1.55 -3.72 -13.39
C THR A 579 -1.60 -2.91 -14.68
N HIS A 580 -1.77 -1.58 -14.61
CA HIS A 580 -2.03 -0.74 -15.76
C HIS A 580 -1.28 0.59 -15.71
N LEU A 581 -0.80 1.06 -16.87
CA LEU A 581 -0.41 2.45 -17.09
C LEU A 581 -1.41 3.08 -18.07
N THR A 582 -1.93 4.25 -17.71
CA THR A 582 -2.75 5.05 -18.63
C THR A 582 -1.95 5.53 -19.83
N LYS A 583 -2.65 6.02 -20.85
CA LYS A 583 -2.05 6.72 -22.00
C LYS A 583 -1.11 7.88 -21.63
N ASP A 584 -1.31 8.51 -20.48
CA ASP A 584 -0.49 9.62 -19.98
C ASP A 584 0.63 9.15 -19.02
N GLY A 585 0.84 7.83 -18.90
CA GLY A 585 1.91 7.23 -18.10
C GLY A 585 1.66 7.17 -16.60
N LEU A 586 0.45 7.49 -16.13
CA LEU A 586 0.07 7.37 -14.72
C LEU A 586 -0.35 5.93 -14.39
N PRO A 587 0.02 5.38 -13.23
CA PRO A 587 -0.38 4.04 -12.83
C PRO A 587 -1.84 3.97 -12.38
N MET A 588 -2.46 2.82 -12.63
CA MET A 588 -3.77 2.43 -12.10
C MET A 588 -3.75 0.98 -11.62
N GLY A 589 -4.31 0.76 -10.44
CA GLY A 589 -4.42 -0.56 -9.83
C GLY A 589 -5.74 -1.27 -10.09
N VAL A 590 -5.69 -2.60 -10.06
CA VAL A 590 -6.85 -3.50 -9.93
C VAL A 590 -6.90 -4.03 -8.50
N LEU A 591 -8.10 -4.03 -7.94
CA LEU A 591 -8.38 -4.41 -6.57
C LEU A 591 -8.95 -5.83 -6.53
N PHE A 592 -8.25 -6.72 -5.84
CA PHE A 592 -8.63 -8.10 -5.60
C PHE A 592 -9.23 -8.20 -4.19
N ASN A 593 -10.49 -8.58 -4.10
CA ASN A 593 -11.23 -8.69 -2.83
C ASN A 593 -11.60 -10.15 -2.57
N SER A 594 -11.66 -10.55 -1.30
CA SER A 594 -12.08 -11.90 -0.89
C SER A 594 -12.81 -11.86 0.47
N SER A 595 -13.29 -13.00 0.97
CA SER A 595 -13.91 -13.07 2.30
C SER A 595 -12.88 -12.89 3.41
N ALA A 596 -13.35 -12.60 4.63
CA ALA A 596 -12.50 -12.59 5.82
C ALA A 596 -11.63 -13.86 5.92
N ASN A 597 -10.37 -13.67 6.32
CA ASN A 597 -9.33 -14.69 6.47
C ASN A 597 -8.84 -15.38 5.18
N GLN A 598 -9.06 -14.74 4.01
CA GLN A 598 -8.50 -15.16 2.72
C GLN A 598 -7.31 -14.27 2.28
N ASP A 599 -6.63 -13.60 3.21
CA ASP A 599 -5.47 -12.75 2.93
C ASP A 599 -4.38 -13.50 2.16
N ARG A 600 -4.09 -14.74 2.60
CA ARG A 600 -3.15 -15.65 1.91
C ARG A 600 -3.56 -16.01 0.49
N LEU A 601 -4.85 -16.09 0.18
CA LEU A 601 -5.34 -16.33 -1.18
C LEU A 601 -5.10 -15.10 -2.06
N LEU A 602 -5.34 -13.90 -1.54
CA LEU A 602 -5.03 -12.66 -2.27
C LEU A 602 -3.52 -12.49 -2.51
N LEU A 603 -2.69 -12.81 -1.51
CA LEU A 603 -1.23 -12.78 -1.66
C LEU A 603 -0.74 -13.76 -2.74
N GLN A 604 -1.29 -14.98 -2.81
CA GLN A 604 -0.98 -15.93 -3.89
C GLN A 604 -1.33 -15.39 -5.29
N ILE A 605 -2.39 -14.59 -5.43
CA ILE A 605 -2.73 -13.93 -6.71
C ILE A 605 -1.69 -12.84 -7.01
N GLY A 606 -1.29 -12.06 -6.01
CA GLY A 606 -0.20 -11.09 -6.18
C GLY A 606 1.10 -11.76 -6.64
N GLU A 607 1.47 -12.89 -6.03
CA GLU A 607 2.66 -13.67 -6.42
C GLU A 607 2.57 -14.16 -7.88
N LEU A 608 1.37 -14.55 -8.36
CA LEU A 608 1.15 -14.88 -9.77
C LEU A 608 1.41 -13.67 -10.69
N PHE A 609 0.86 -12.50 -10.39
CA PHE A 609 1.08 -11.30 -11.20
C PHE A 609 2.54 -10.83 -11.17
N GLU A 610 3.19 -10.89 -10.01
CA GLU A 610 4.59 -10.51 -9.82
C GLU A 610 5.54 -11.44 -10.59
N LYS A 611 5.39 -12.76 -10.41
CA LYS A 611 6.20 -13.78 -11.08
C LYS A 611 6.12 -13.70 -12.61
N GLU A 612 4.91 -13.49 -13.13
CA GLU A 612 4.66 -13.39 -14.58
C GLU A 612 4.94 -11.97 -15.12
N LYS A 613 5.52 -11.07 -14.30
CA LYS A 613 5.90 -9.69 -14.64
C LYS A 613 4.73 -8.82 -15.15
N ALA A 614 3.53 -9.06 -14.64
CA ALA A 614 2.29 -8.35 -15.00
C ALA A 614 2.02 -7.11 -14.12
N LEU A 615 3.07 -6.51 -13.55
CA LEU A 615 2.99 -5.33 -12.67
C LEU A 615 3.68 -4.10 -13.28
N ALA A 616 2.96 -2.98 -13.27
CA ALA A 616 3.36 -1.66 -13.74
C ALA A 616 3.94 -0.80 -12.59
N THR A 617 5.15 -1.15 -12.13
CA THR A 617 5.82 -0.44 -11.02
C THR A 617 6.75 0.67 -11.51
N PHE A 618 7.09 1.61 -10.62
CA PHE A 618 7.91 2.79 -10.95
C PHE A 618 9.32 2.40 -11.44
N THR A 619 9.88 1.33 -10.89
CA THR A 619 11.15 0.74 -11.30
C THR A 619 10.93 -0.42 -12.29
N SER A 620 10.07 -0.22 -13.29
CA SER A 620 9.98 -1.14 -14.43
C SER A 620 11.25 -1.00 -15.28
N PHE A 621 12.04 -2.07 -15.29
CA PHE A 621 13.23 -2.20 -16.12
C PHE A 621 12.89 -3.15 -17.30
N GLU A 622 13.06 -2.67 -18.54
CA GLU A 622 12.85 -3.47 -19.76
C GLU A 622 14.19 -3.79 -20.44
N GLU A 623 14.58 -5.06 -20.43
CA GLU A 623 15.74 -5.54 -21.19
C GLU A 623 15.41 -5.56 -22.67
N ILE A 624 16.15 -4.80 -23.49
CA ILE A 624 16.03 -4.88 -24.95
C ILE A 624 17.33 -5.39 -25.59
N LEU A 625 17.14 -6.29 -26.56
CA LEU A 625 18.20 -6.84 -27.38
C LEU A 625 18.28 -6.08 -28.70
N TYR A 626 19.27 -5.20 -28.84
CA TYR A 626 19.49 -4.41 -30.04
C TYR A 626 20.61 -5.01 -30.89
N THR A 627 20.34 -5.31 -32.16
CA THR A 627 21.34 -5.92 -33.07
C THR A 627 21.92 -4.89 -34.01
N VAL A 628 23.24 -4.76 -34.03
CA VAL A 628 23.98 -3.86 -34.93
C VAL A 628 24.84 -4.64 -35.93
N GLU A 629 24.94 -4.14 -37.16
CA GLU A 629 25.93 -4.63 -38.11
C GLU A 629 27.32 -4.06 -37.80
N VAL A 630 28.34 -4.91 -37.87
CA VAL A 630 29.75 -4.52 -37.72
C VAL A 630 30.38 -4.47 -39.12
N PRO A 631 31.08 -3.39 -39.49
CA PRO A 631 31.73 -3.28 -40.80
C PRO A 631 32.82 -4.35 -40.99
N TYR A 632 33.13 -4.63 -42.24
CA TYR A 632 34.25 -5.51 -42.62
C TYR A 632 35.58 -4.93 -42.12
N SER A 633 36.51 -5.80 -41.74
CA SER A 633 37.92 -5.40 -41.65
C SER A 633 38.50 -5.29 -43.05
N VAL A 634 39.24 -4.21 -43.36
CA VAL A 634 39.81 -3.98 -44.70
C VAL A 634 41.33 -4.08 -44.62
N GLN A 635 41.91 -5.00 -45.38
CA GLN A 635 43.36 -5.14 -45.50
C GLN A 635 43.81 -4.77 -46.91
N TYR A 636 44.94 -4.08 -46.97
CA TYR A 636 45.62 -3.72 -48.21
C TYR A 636 46.98 -4.43 -48.27
N ILE A 637 47.20 -5.21 -49.31
CA ILE A 637 48.43 -5.95 -49.57
C ILE A 637 49.09 -5.29 -50.79
N GLN A 638 50.33 -4.84 -50.66
CA GLN A 638 51.06 -4.22 -51.78
C GLN A 638 51.63 -5.29 -52.71
N THR A 639 51.61 -5.04 -54.02
CA THR A 639 52.15 -5.95 -55.03
C THR A 639 52.66 -5.23 -56.27
N ASP A 640 53.80 -5.68 -56.81
CA ASP A 640 54.34 -5.21 -58.09
C ASP A 640 53.68 -5.88 -59.31
N SER A 641 52.72 -6.78 -59.11
CA SER A 641 51.95 -7.41 -60.19
C SER A 641 50.94 -6.47 -60.85
N LEU A 642 50.43 -5.48 -60.10
CA LEU A 642 49.43 -4.52 -60.58
C LEU A 642 50.05 -3.13 -60.83
N PRO A 643 49.50 -2.32 -61.75
CA PRO A 643 50.02 -0.98 -62.00
C PRO A 643 49.83 -0.02 -60.82
N LEU A 644 50.70 1.00 -60.74
CA LEU A 644 50.74 1.94 -59.63
C LEU A 644 49.38 2.62 -59.41
N GLY A 645 48.82 2.45 -58.20
CA GLY A 645 47.54 3.00 -57.80
C GLY A 645 46.31 2.20 -58.23
N TYR A 646 46.48 1.08 -58.95
CA TYR A 646 45.39 0.13 -59.18
C TYR A 646 45.07 -0.65 -57.90
N LYS A 647 43.78 -0.98 -57.74
CA LYS A 647 43.24 -1.68 -56.58
C LYS A 647 42.36 -2.83 -57.04
N GLU A 648 42.76 -4.07 -56.77
CA GLU A 648 42.00 -5.29 -57.09
C GLU A 648 41.48 -5.94 -55.81
N LEU A 649 40.25 -6.46 -55.83
CA LEU A 649 39.63 -7.14 -54.68
C LEU A 649 39.84 -8.64 -54.78
N LEU A 650 40.63 -9.22 -53.87
CA LEU A 650 40.89 -10.66 -53.83
C LEU A 650 39.82 -11.46 -53.10
N GLN A 651 39.27 -10.90 -52.02
CA GLN A 651 38.30 -11.57 -51.17
C GLN A 651 37.25 -10.59 -50.67
N VAL A 652 35.99 -10.97 -50.85
CA VAL A 652 34.83 -10.28 -50.25
C VAL A 652 34.62 -10.81 -48.83
N GLY A 653 34.47 -9.92 -47.85
CA GLY A 653 34.06 -10.30 -46.50
C GLY A 653 32.54 -10.35 -46.34
N GLN A 654 32.05 -11.02 -45.28
CA GLN A 654 30.71 -10.82 -44.71
C GLN A 654 30.77 -9.83 -43.53
N LYS A 655 29.71 -9.02 -43.35
CA LYS A 655 29.59 -8.11 -42.20
C LYS A 655 29.44 -8.93 -40.92
N GLY A 656 30.00 -8.42 -39.83
CA GLY A 656 29.74 -8.98 -38.52
C GLY A 656 28.35 -8.58 -38.03
N LYS A 657 27.85 -9.29 -37.03
CA LYS A 657 26.66 -8.90 -36.26
C LYS A 657 26.99 -8.94 -34.79
N LYS A 658 26.64 -7.88 -34.07
CA LYS A 658 26.82 -7.78 -32.62
C LYS A 658 25.47 -7.50 -31.97
N GLN A 659 25.17 -8.24 -30.93
CA GLN A 659 24.01 -8.02 -30.07
C GLN A 659 24.45 -7.18 -28.88
N LEU A 660 23.72 -6.11 -28.65
CA LEU A 660 23.87 -5.18 -27.54
C LEU A 660 22.68 -5.40 -26.61
N ILE A 661 22.95 -5.67 -25.33
CA ILE A 661 21.96 -5.84 -24.29
C ILE A 661 21.87 -4.51 -23.55
N TYR A 662 20.75 -3.82 -23.72
CA TYR A 662 20.49 -2.56 -23.01
C TYR A 662 19.56 -2.80 -21.84
N HIS A 663 19.93 -2.25 -20.70
CA HIS A 663 18.98 -2.01 -19.64
C HIS A 663 18.28 -0.66 -19.86
N LEU A 664 16.94 -0.65 -20.04
CA LEU A 664 16.13 0.56 -20.15
C LEU A 664 15.35 0.84 -18.84
N TRP A 665 15.64 1.95 -18.18
CA TRP A 665 14.80 2.43 -17.07
C TRP A 665 13.82 3.48 -17.58
N LYS A 666 12.55 3.22 -17.29
CA LYS A 666 11.44 4.09 -17.68
C LYS A 666 10.81 4.72 -16.45
N GLN A 667 10.44 6.00 -16.58
CA GLN A 667 9.58 6.70 -15.63
C GLN A 667 8.32 7.08 -16.40
N GLY A 668 7.23 6.34 -16.16
CA GLY A 668 6.07 6.35 -17.04
C GLY A 668 6.44 5.91 -18.47
N LEU A 669 6.12 6.73 -19.46
CA LEU A 669 6.46 6.49 -20.88
C LEU A 669 7.87 6.97 -21.27
N SER A 670 8.53 7.76 -20.43
CA SER A 670 9.83 8.35 -20.74
C SER A 670 10.95 7.35 -20.48
N LEU A 671 11.77 7.07 -21.49
CA LEU A 671 13.07 6.43 -21.30
C LEU A 671 14.00 7.41 -20.58
N VAL A 672 14.26 7.17 -19.29
CA VAL A 672 15.10 8.04 -18.45
C VAL A 672 16.57 7.67 -18.58
N GLU A 673 16.87 6.37 -18.62
CA GLU A 673 18.23 5.86 -18.79
C GLU A 673 18.24 4.63 -19.69
N ALA A 674 19.25 4.52 -20.56
CA ALA A 674 19.59 3.31 -21.29
C ALA A 674 21.06 2.99 -21.08
N ARG A 675 21.37 1.92 -20.31
CA ARG A 675 22.74 1.48 -20.03
C ARG A 675 23.05 0.22 -20.82
N LEU A 676 24.13 0.22 -21.59
CA LEU A 676 24.66 -1.00 -22.18
C LEU A 676 25.24 -1.87 -21.05
N VAL A 677 24.70 -3.07 -20.86
CA VAL A 677 25.13 -3.99 -19.79
C VAL A 677 25.81 -5.26 -20.31
N GLY A 678 25.61 -5.57 -21.59
CA GLY A 678 26.10 -6.81 -22.18
C GLY A 678 26.30 -6.65 -23.68
N GLU A 679 27.26 -7.40 -24.21
CA GLU A 679 27.64 -7.36 -25.60
C GLU A 679 28.08 -8.76 -26.04
N SER A 680 27.56 -9.23 -27.18
CA SER A 680 27.91 -10.54 -27.74
C SER A 680 28.05 -10.49 -29.25
N LEU A 681 29.10 -11.12 -29.78
CA LEU A 681 29.37 -11.18 -31.21
C LEU A 681 28.64 -12.39 -31.82
N LEU A 682 27.47 -12.15 -32.42
CA LEU A 682 26.65 -13.18 -33.05
C LEU A 682 27.29 -13.74 -34.33
N VAL A 683 27.96 -12.89 -35.10
CA VAL A 683 28.67 -13.27 -36.33
C VAL A 683 29.97 -12.47 -36.42
N SER A 684 31.10 -13.17 -36.53
CA SER A 684 32.41 -12.53 -36.70
C SER A 684 32.53 -11.85 -38.06
N PRO A 685 32.96 -10.57 -38.13
CA PRO A 685 33.22 -9.89 -39.39
C PRO A 685 34.39 -10.55 -40.12
N GLN A 686 34.25 -10.74 -41.43
CA GLN A 686 35.33 -11.24 -42.28
C GLN A 686 36.05 -10.09 -43.01
N GLN A 687 37.21 -10.40 -43.57
CA GLN A 687 38.10 -9.42 -44.20
C GLN A 687 37.73 -9.16 -45.67
N MET A 688 37.77 -7.88 -46.05
CA MET A 688 37.87 -7.43 -47.44
C MET A 688 39.36 -7.23 -47.75
N ILE A 689 39.91 -8.03 -48.66
CA ILE A 689 41.34 -7.98 -48.99
C ILE A 689 41.54 -7.37 -50.37
N TYR A 690 42.29 -6.28 -50.43
CA TYR A 690 42.64 -5.61 -51.67
C TYR A 690 44.14 -5.67 -51.95
N LEU A 691 44.51 -5.98 -53.20
CA LEU A 691 45.86 -5.73 -53.71
C LEU A 691 45.98 -4.26 -54.14
N ILE A 692 47.05 -3.57 -53.73
CA ILE A 692 47.44 -2.27 -54.26
C ILE A 692 48.66 -2.46 -55.16
N GLY A 693 48.55 -2.04 -56.42
CA GLY A 693 49.67 -2.01 -57.35
C GLY A 693 50.71 -0.96 -56.99
N THR A 694 51.98 -1.37 -56.93
CA THR A 694 53.15 -0.52 -56.68
C THR A 694 54.01 -0.27 -57.93
N LYS A 695 53.79 -1.03 -59.01
CA LYS A 695 54.60 -0.98 -60.23
C LYS A 695 54.17 0.15 -61.16
N LYS A 696 55.03 1.13 -61.42
CA LYS A 696 54.76 2.14 -62.47
C LYS A 696 54.57 1.45 -63.83
N LEU A 697 53.49 1.82 -64.54
CA LEU A 697 53.38 1.55 -65.97
C LEU A 697 54.30 2.52 -66.71
N ASP A 698 55.29 1.98 -67.43
CA ASP A 698 56.04 2.74 -68.42
C ASP A 698 55.13 3.00 -69.63
N ASN A 699 54.47 4.16 -69.62
CA ASN A 699 53.59 4.59 -70.72
C ASN A 699 54.40 4.89 -71.99
N GLN A 700 54.69 3.87 -72.79
CA GLN A 700 54.99 4.04 -74.21
C GLN A 700 53.74 3.85 -75.07
N MET A 701 52.94 4.91 -75.18
CA MET A 701 52.20 5.21 -76.42
C MET A 701 51.82 6.69 -76.48
N SER A 702 52.20 7.33 -77.58
CA SER A 702 51.73 8.63 -78.10
C SER A 702 51.26 8.38 -79.55
N PRO A 703 50.53 9.28 -80.25
CA PRO A 703 50.31 10.71 -79.95
C PRO A 703 48.88 11.26 -80.19
N SER A 704 48.69 12.57 -79.90
CA SER A 704 47.70 13.51 -80.50
C SER A 704 46.19 13.25 -80.31
N SER A 705 45.29 14.23 -80.16
CA SER A 705 45.36 15.72 -80.08
C SER A 705 44.00 16.27 -79.60
N GLY A 706 43.93 17.43 -78.90
CA GLY A 706 42.63 18.11 -78.70
C GLY A 706 42.43 19.04 -77.48
N LEU A 707 43.11 20.20 -77.46
CA LEU A 707 42.68 21.50 -76.88
C LEU A 707 42.08 21.66 -75.45
N LEU A 708 42.75 22.54 -74.66
CA LEU A 708 42.22 23.61 -73.77
C LEU A 708 41.39 23.21 -72.50
N SER A 709 41.49 23.91 -71.35
CA SER A 709 42.41 24.99 -70.91
C SER A 709 42.38 25.21 -69.38
N GLN A 710 43.55 25.55 -68.81
CA GLN A 710 43.80 26.36 -67.59
C GLN A 710 42.99 26.09 -66.30
N LYS A 711 43.62 25.61 -65.21
CA LYS A 711 44.52 26.31 -64.25
C LYS A 711 43.79 27.34 -63.35
N VAL A 712 43.58 27.09 -62.06
CA VAL A 712 44.53 26.92 -60.91
C VAL A 712 44.91 28.26 -60.26
N ASN A 713 44.49 28.53 -59.00
CA ASN A 713 45.33 28.49 -57.78
C ASN A 713 44.66 29.14 -56.53
N GLY A 714 45.18 28.84 -55.33
CA GLY A 714 45.03 29.65 -54.11
C GLY A 714 43.94 29.18 -53.13
N VAL A 715 44.14 28.53 -51.97
CA VAL A 715 45.16 28.50 -50.89
C VAL A 715 44.77 29.33 -49.64
N LYS A 716 44.89 28.65 -48.48
CA LYS A 716 44.99 29.10 -47.07
C LYS A 716 43.74 29.19 -46.18
N THR A 717 43.87 28.46 -45.08
CA THR A 717 43.26 28.55 -43.75
C THR A 717 43.69 29.81 -42.98
N VAL A 718 43.00 30.13 -41.86
CA VAL A 718 43.54 30.31 -40.47
C VAL A 718 42.61 31.20 -39.59
N GLU A 719 42.56 30.91 -38.27
CA GLU A 719 42.06 31.76 -37.14
C GLU A 719 40.58 32.19 -37.09
N ASN A 720 40.04 32.70 -35.96
CA ASN A 720 40.05 32.21 -34.56
C ASN A 720 39.02 33.04 -33.72
N GLU A 721 38.37 32.39 -32.75
CA GLU A 721 38.08 32.93 -31.40
C GLU A 721 37.12 34.15 -31.15
N VAL A 722 36.62 34.19 -29.89
CA VAL A 722 36.01 35.30 -29.12
C VAL A 722 34.48 35.53 -29.15
N HIS A 723 33.88 35.28 -27.98
CA HIS A 723 32.67 35.83 -27.32
C HIS A 723 31.77 36.86 -28.06
N SER A 724 30.43 36.81 -27.92
CA SER A 724 29.78 37.17 -26.64
C SER A 724 28.23 37.05 -26.62
N LYS A 725 27.70 36.81 -25.42
CA LYS A 725 26.44 37.29 -24.80
C LYS A 725 25.08 37.30 -25.56
N GLU A 726 24.17 36.53 -24.96
CA GLU A 726 22.84 36.93 -24.45
C GLU A 726 21.62 37.16 -25.38
N SER A 727 20.50 36.57 -24.92
CA SER A 727 19.08 36.99 -25.08
C SER A 727 18.23 36.42 -26.22
N ALA A 728 17.42 35.43 -25.83
CA ALA A 728 15.96 35.28 -26.03
C ALA A 728 15.34 35.38 -27.46
N VAL A 729 14.37 34.48 -27.72
CA VAL A 729 12.94 34.83 -27.91
C VAL A 729 12.09 33.55 -27.98
N LEU A 730 10.90 33.57 -27.36
CA LEU A 730 9.88 32.52 -27.48
C LEU A 730 9.18 32.57 -28.85
N LEU A 731 8.73 31.41 -29.35
CA LEU A 731 7.69 31.35 -30.38
C LEU A 731 6.58 30.38 -29.96
N SER A 732 5.45 30.95 -29.53
CA SER A 732 4.14 30.29 -29.53
C SER A 732 3.46 30.51 -30.88
N VAL A 733 2.58 29.59 -31.29
CA VAL A 733 1.75 29.73 -32.49
C VAL A 733 0.28 29.44 -32.17
N ASP A 734 -0.53 30.49 -32.26
CA ASP A 734 -1.99 30.42 -32.23
C ASP A 734 -2.56 29.85 -33.54
N VAL A 735 -3.69 29.13 -33.47
CA VAL A 735 -4.51 28.78 -34.65
C VAL A 735 -5.97 29.21 -34.42
N LYS A 736 -6.47 30.10 -35.28
CA LYS A 736 -7.84 30.64 -35.22
C LYS A 736 -8.84 29.82 -36.05
N LYS A 737 -10.09 29.82 -35.57
CA LYS A 737 -11.31 29.37 -36.29
C LYS A 737 -11.62 30.23 -37.53
N PRO A 738 -12.39 29.70 -38.50
CA PRO A 738 -13.30 30.47 -39.34
C PRO A 738 -14.77 30.42 -38.83
N VAL A 739 -15.60 31.32 -39.35
CA VAL A 739 -17.05 31.47 -39.04
C VAL A 739 -17.82 31.58 -40.35
N GLN A 740 -19.03 31.00 -40.42
CA GLN A 740 -20.10 31.53 -41.29
C GLN A 740 -21.49 31.24 -40.68
N LYS A 741 -22.51 31.98 -41.14
CA LYS A 741 -23.71 32.33 -40.36
C LYS A 741 -24.89 32.73 -41.28
N GLU A 742 -26.07 32.16 -41.06
CA GLU A 742 -27.43 32.62 -41.45
C GLU A 742 -28.39 32.00 -40.39
N SER A 743 -29.17 32.73 -39.56
CA SER A 743 -30.43 33.47 -39.80
C SER A 743 -31.58 32.58 -40.32
N ASP A 744 -32.82 32.60 -39.79
CA ASP A 744 -33.50 33.65 -39.00
C ASP A 744 -34.80 33.14 -38.29
N ARG A 745 -35.38 33.93 -37.37
CA ARG A 745 -36.70 33.78 -36.66
C ARG A 745 -36.82 32.62 -35.63
N GLY A 746 -37.46 32.73 -34.46
CA GLY A 746 -38.11 33.86 -33.77
C GLY A 746 -39.58 33.59 -33.38
N LEU A 747 -39.88 33.31 -32.10
CA LEU A 747 -41.13 33.60 -31.34
C LEU A 747 -41.06 33.08 -29.87
N SER A 748 -42.04 33.43 -29.03
CA SER A 748 -41.97 33.54 -27.55
C SER A 748 -42.45 32.30 -26.74
N PRO A 749 -42.31 32.27 -25.39
CA PRO A 749 -42.58 31.07 -24.57
C PRO A 749 -43.97 31.06 -23.94
N GLU A 750 -44.56 29.87 -23.76
CA GLU A 750 -45.71 29.66 -22.85
C GLU A 750 -45.93 28.17 -22.51
N GLN A 751 -46.72 27.93 -21.45
CA GLN A 751 -47.35 26.66 -21.00
C GLN A 751 -46.52 25.65 -20.15
N LEU A 752 -46.70 25.81 -18.83
CA LEU A 752 -46.71 24.75 -17.82
C LEU A 752 -47.85 23.74 -18.09
N PRO A 753 -47.79 22.55 -17.46
CA PRO A 753 -48.99 21.96 -16.85
C PRO A 753 -48.97 21.99 -15.33
N GLU A 754 -50.14 22.25 -14.76
CA GLU A 754 -50.41 22.32 -13.32
C GLU A 754 -50.62 20.93 -12.66
N THR A 755 -50.17 20.85 -11.40
CA THR A 755 -50.82 20.34 -10.17
C THR A 755 -51.78 19.14 -10.16
N GLY A 756 -51.70 18.39 -9.05
CA GLY A 756 -52.61 17.32 -8.62
C GLY A 756 -51.78 16.16 -8.06
N ASP A 757 -51.85 15.75 -6.79
CA ASP A 757 -52.94 15.90 -5.82
C ASP A 757 -52.40 16.13 -4.39
N LYS A 758 -53.13 16.91 -3.59
CA LYS A 758 -52.92 17.11 -2.14
C LYS A 758 -54.29 17.09 -1.43
N SER A 759 -54.82 15.90 -1.20
CA SER A 759 -55.91 15.73 -0.25
C SER A 759 -55.40 15.90 1.19
N THR A 760 -56.17 16.60 2.02
CA THR A 760 -55.76 17.07 3.36
C THR A 760 -56.90 16.95 4.37
N TRP A 761 -56.53 17.02 5.66
CA TRP A 761 -57.34 17.43 6.84
C TRP A 761 -58.10 16.38 7.70
N GLN A 762 -57.83 16.50 9.02
CA GLN A 762 -58.68 16.23 10.20
C GLN A 762 -59.05 14.74 10.48
N SER A 763 -59.23 14.24 11.72
CA SER A 763 -58.79 14.60 13.08
C SER A 763 -59.03 13.34 13.99
N THR A 764 -58.76 13.23 15.31
CA THR A 764 -58.46 14.20 16.39
C THR A 764 -57.70 13.51 17.54
N THR A 765 -56.95 14.29 18.34
CA THR A 765 -56.51 14.07 19.74
C THR A 765 -57.14 12.91 20.54
N ALA A 766 -56.41 11.80 20.76
CA ALA A 766 -56.65 10.88 21.89
C ALA A 766 -55.42 9.99 22.22
N MET A 767 -55.10 9.89 23.53
CA MET A 767 -54.08 9.03 24.17
C MET A 767 -52.65 9.61 24.38
N MET A 768 -52.58 10.78 25.01
CA MET A 768 -51.73 10.84 26.22
C MET A 768 -52.37 9.96 27.30
N LEU A 769 -51.78 8.81 27.61
CA LEU A 769 -51.87 8.10 28.91
C LEU A 769 -50.99 6.84 28.85
N GLY A 770 -49.68 7.01 29.09
CA GLY A 770 -48.68 5.92 28.98
C GLY A 770 -47.32 6.25 29.59
N LEU A 771 -47.24 7.20 30.53
CA LEU A 771 -45.99 7.71 31.11
C LEU A 771 -46.01 7.73 32.66
N SER A 772 -46.56 6.69 33.29
CA SER A 772 -46.68 6.62 34.76
C SER A 772 -46.36 5.24 35.37
N SER A 773 -45.41 4.49 34.80
CA SER A 773 -45.03 3.15 35.30
C SER A 773 -43.53 2.97 35.60
N ILE A 774 -42.63 3.73 34.97
CA ILE A 774 -41.17 3.51 35.08
C ILE A 774 -40.53 4.32 36.23
N MET A 775 -41.15 5.42 36.66
CA MET A 775 -40.65 6.29 37.73
C MET A 775 -40.95 5.82 39.17
N LEU A 776 -41.49 4.61 39.35
CA LEU A 776 -41.62 3.95 40.67
C LEU A 776 -40.64 2.79 40.90
N GLY A 777 -40.01 2.24 39.84
CA GLY A 777 -39.00 1.18 39.97
C GLY A 777 -37.67 1.65 40.56
N LEU A 778 -37.23 2.87 40.19
CA LEU A 778 -35.93 3.43 40.57
C LEU A 778 -35.86 3.97 42.02
N ALA A 779 -37.00 4.14 42.69
CA ALA A 779 -37.05 4.60 44.08
C ALA A 779 -36.70 3.51 45.12
N ASN A 780 -36.96 2.24 44.81
CA ASN A 780 -36.76 1.13 45.75
C ASN A 780 -35.34 0.52 45.73
N VAL A 781 -34.59 0.65 44.63
CA VAL A 781 -33.20 0.14 44.53
C VAL A 781 -32.24 1.00 45.37
N LYS A 782 -32.49 2.31 45.47
CA LYS A 782 -31.64 3.25 46.23
C LYS A 782 -31.67 3.06 47.76
N LYS A 783 -32.56 2.21 48.30
CA LYS A 783 -32.72 1.98 49.75
C LYS A 783 -32.08 0.68 50.26
N ARG A 784 -31.50 -0.15 49.39
CA ARG A 784 -30.80 -1.40 49.77
C ARG A 784 -29.27 -1.33 49.72
N LEU A 785 -28.66 -0.33 49.08
CA LEU A 785 -27.20 -0.18 48.94
C LEU A 785 -26.53 0.72 50.00
N PHE A 786 -27.15 0.88 51.18
CA PHE A 786 -26.59 1.65 52.31
C PHE A 786 -26.62 0.88 53.65
N LYS A 787 -26.72 -0.46 53.60
CA LYS A 787 -26.56 -1.38 54.74
C LYS A 787 -25.96 -2.72 54.29
N SER A 788 -24.67 -2.70 53.98
CA SER A 788 -23.73 -3.83 53.99
C SER A 788 -22.32 -3.24 53.98
#